data_AF-A0A8H6KGQ6-F1
#
_entry.id   AF-A0A8H6KGQ6-F1
#
_cell.length_a   1.000
_cell.length_b   1.000
_cell.length_c   1.000
_cell.angle_alpha   90.00
_cell.angle_beta   90.00
_cell.angle_gamma   90.00
#
_symmetry.space_group_name_H-M   'P 1'
#
loop_
_entity.id
_entity.type
_entity.pdbx_description
1 polymer ?
#
loop_
_entity_poly.entity_id
_entity_poly.type
_entity_poly.pdbx_seq_one_letter_code
_entity_poly.pdbx_strand_id
1 'polypeptide(L)'
;MKAVQILGDASSPQVTLNHSLPKPTPKDAEILVRVHAAGVTGDEVVWPELYQTPSRIPGHEISGVISAVGPIYDGPFEIGQPVFGFTEANRCECQADYAICLANEIAPKPPSISHEEAAALPIPVLTAWEALADHGNVKQGMRVLVTGASGAVGAVAVQLATQLFGAEVAALASPPSHDNLRELGARELYDYRATDWDVQIRNVDVVLDTVGGDVLTKAWNVVKSDGGVVTVADPPPPWAFGRCEPTESAANSKVRHVYFVVSPSSERLAEASRMFDAGLVKPLPVMGFSFSEAIAAWVKARARNRGGKVVIQFVASYHRRRLFRGAFAPQSRSTVHLDSPSVNSILGYTRYFPCSRYSTTSLDKPIRYAWVDGVERLEMYEPGGYHPVMVDDLLGSRYRIVDKLGYGGYSTVWLAHDDRLARYVAIKVNVCDAPFPQREAEIISPLSLSKPARTLKVDAHDTVPMILDEFNVQGPNGTHTCHVMAPAQGNPKEASFSRLFPIQVARALAAKMAIAVEYVHSRGFVHGDIHLRNDLVKLPSSFDNLSADQFRDRFGEPETVPIRRVDGAPLPINVPREAVLPLHLGKKAQEFTMEDARGLFLSDFGEAFAPAAKRRLGRNCNKPVAKRAPETLFEGIRILGMKSIFSESETVDEIVAQQIDVLGLPGFPAAWRETWERNAADADEDIPRRPTGDRETSPSLEEAFEEFVQKYRKKQERLGTFGKEETSAIVDLMRGMLKFRPEDRLTIGEVLKSRWMVQWALPQLEEATIKDVEAE
;
A
#
# COMPACT_ATOMS: atom_id res chain seq x y z
N MET A 1 -1.13 -3.27 -14.37
CA MET A 1 -1.32 -3.94 -13.06
C MET A 1 0.04 -4.19 -12.43
N LYS A 2 0.08 -4.25 -11.09
CA LYS A 2 1.25 -4.73 -10.32
C LYS A 2 1.00 -6.16 -9.86
N ALA A 3 2.03 -7.00 -9.87
CA ALA A 3 1.94 -8.41 -9.56
C ALA A 3 3.23 -8.94 -8.94
N VAL A 4 3.11 -9.98 -8.13
CA VAL A 4 4.23 -10.88 -7.82
C VAL A 4 4.48 -11.75 -9.05
N GLN A 5 5.74 -12.08 -9.34
CA GLN A 5 6.09 -13.08 -10.36
C GLN A 5 7.17 -14.03 -9.85
N ILE A 6 7.07 -15.31 -10.21
CA ILE A 6 8.07 -16.32 -9.90
C ILE A 6 8.91 -16.64 -11.14
N LEU A 7 10.19 -16.28 -11.08
CA LEU A 7 11.18 -16.51 -12.13
C LEU A 7 12.07 -17.72 -11.78
N GLY A 8 12.86 -18.19 -12.75
CA GLY A 8 13.67 -19.41 -12.61
C GLY A 8 12.89 -20.67 -12.95
N ASP A 9 13.09 -21.73 -12.16
CA ASP A 9 12.43 -23.04 -12.29
C ASP A 9 12.15 -23.62 -10.89
N ALA A 10 11.51 -24.79 -10.80
CA ALA A 10 11.11 -25.42 -9.53
C ALA A 10 12.28 -25.80 -8.61
N SER A 11 13.51 -25.90 -9.12
CA SER A 11 14.71 -26.12 -8.31
C SER A 11 15.32 -24.81 -7.78
N SER A 12 14.99 -23.67 -8.38
CA SER A 12 15.53 -22.35 -8.04
C SER A 12 14.50 -21.21 -8.25
N PRO A 13 13.37 -21.21 -7.49
CA PRO A 13 12.36 -20.15 -7.56
C PRO A 13 12.88 -18.80 -7.10
N GLN A 14 12.62 -17.76 -7.90
CA GLN A 14 12.92 -16.36 -7.55
C GLN A 14 11.62 -15.54 -7.52
N VAL A 15 11.13 -15.24 -6.31
CA VAL A 15 9.99 -14.35 -6.08
C VAL A 15 10.41 -12.90 -6.37
N THR A 16 9.67 -12.22 -7.24
CA THR A 16 9.96 -10.85 -7.69
C THR A 16 8.71 -9.98 -7.73
N LEU A 17 8.89 -8.65 -7.75
CA LEU A 17 7.80 -7.68 -7.92
C LEU A 17 7.83 -7.10 -9.34
N ASN A 18 6.70 -7.13 -10.04
CA ASN A 18 6.50 -6.42 -11.29
C ASN A 18 5.43 -5.33 -11.08
N HIS A 19 5.74 -4.09 -11.46
CA HIS A 19 4.87 -2.92 -11.26
C HIS A 19 4.17 -2.49 -12.57
N SER A 20 4.36 -3.22 -13.66
CA SER A 20 4.03 -2.77 -15.02
C SER A 20 3.62 -3.88 -15.98
N LEU A 21 2.90 -4.91 -15.49
CA LEU A 21 2.23 -5.88 -16.38
C LEU A 21 0.99 -5.25 -17.03
N PRO A 22 0.57 -5.70 -18.24
CA PRO A 22 -0.73 -5.36 -18.80
C PRO A 22 -1.86 -5.69 -17.82
N LYS A 23 -2.89 -4.82 -17.72
CA LYS A 23 -4.13 -5.16 -17.01
C LYS A 23 -4.92 -6.16 -17.89
N PRO A 24 -5.34 -7.33 -17.42
CA PRO A 24 -6.17 -8.24 -18.20
C PRO A 24 -7.53 -7.59 -18.49
N THR A 25 -8.09 -7.93 -19.65
CA THR A 25 -9.44 -7.52 -20.06
C THR A 25 -10.30 -8.77 -20.10
N PRO A 26 -11.45 -8.80 -19.39
CA PRO A 26 -12.28 -10.00 -19.31
C PRO A 26 -12.89 -10.30 -20.68
N LYS A 27 -12.81 -11.57 -21.07
CA LYS A 27 -13.43 -12.13 -22.29
C LYS A 27 -14.67 -12.92 -21.91
N ASP A 28 -15.45 -13.29 -22.92
CA ASP A 28 -16.57 -14.23 -22.80
C ASP A 28 -17.44 -13.97 -21.55
N ALA A 29 -17.45 -14.89 -20.58
CA ALA A 29 -18.15 -14.76 -19.28
C ALA A 29 -17.18 -14.62 -18.08
N GLU A 30 -15.95 -14.14 -18.31
CA GLU A 30 -14.96 -13.83 -17.28
C GLU A 30 -15.39 -12.61 -16.43
N ILE A 31 -14.91 -12.55 -15.19
CA ILE A 31 -15.13 -11.45 -14.24
C ILE A 31 -13.75 -10.90 -13.86
N LEU A 32 -13.54 -9.60 -14.02
CA LEU A 32 -12.31 -8.92 -13.63
C LEU A 32 -12.45 -8.35 -12.22
N VAL A 33 -11.66 -8.84 -11.27
CA VAL A 33 -11.64 -8.37 -9.89
C VAL A 33 -10.45 -7.43 -9.67
N ARG A 34 -10.69 -6.19 -9.18
CA ARG A 34 -9.67 -5.33 -8.57
C ARG A 34 -9.35 -5.92 -7.20
N VAL A 35 -8.19 -6.57 -7.09
CA VAL A 35 -7.80 -7.32 -5.88
C VAL A 35 -7.42 -6.32 -4.78
N HIS A 36 -7.96 -6.52 -3.58
CA HIS A 36 -7.62 -5.74 -2.40
C HIS A 36 -6.59 -6.47 -1.55
N ALA A 37 -6.76 -7.79 -1.38
CA ALA A 37 -5.77 -8.69 -0.80
C ALA A 37 -5.77 -10.07 -1.47
N ALA A 38 -4.62 -10.74 -1.51
CA ALA A 38 -4.48 -12.12 -1.99
C ALA A 38 -3.76 -12.99 -0.96
N GLY A 39 -4.14 -14.26 -0.86
CA GLY A 39 -3.50 -15.23 0.04
C GLY A 39 -2.16 -15.74 -0.49
N VAL A 40 -1.24 -16.04 0.43
CA VAL A 40 0.04 -16.67 0.12
C VAL A 40 0.06 -18.10 0.64
N THR A 41 0.46 -19.04 -0.22
CA THR A 41 0.75 -20.43 0.13
C THR A 41 2.22 -20.66 -0.14
N GLY A 42 3.04 -20.68 0.92
CA GLY A 42 4.50 -20.57 0.79
C GLY A 42 5.15 -21.70 -0.02
N ASP A 43 4.52 -22.86 -0.04
CA ASP A 43 5.02 -24.08 -0.69
C ASP A 43 4.60 -24.18 -2.18
N GLU A 44 3.74 -23.28 -2.65
CA GLU A 44 3.35 -23.15 -4.07
C GLU A 44 4.56 -22.98 -5.00
N VAL A 45 5.69 -22.48 -4.50
CA VAL A 45 6.96 -22.37 -5.24
C VAL A 45 7.54 -23.72 -5.69
N VAL A 46 7.05 -24.86 -5.19
CA VAL A 46 7.44 -26.20 -5.65
C VAL A 46 6.35 -26.93 -6.44
N TRP A 47 5.17 -26.31 -6.64
CA TRP A 47 4.06 -26.91 -7.38
C TRP A 47 4.33 -26.88 -8.90
N PRO A 48 4.27 -28.01 -9.62
CA PRO A 48 4.54 -28.05 -11.07
C PRO A 48 3.65 -27.13 -11.91
N GLU A 49 2.43 -26.86 -11.47
CA GLU A 49 1.38 -26.12 -12.18
C GLU A 49 1.79 -24.65 -12.40
N LEU A 50 2.40 -24.03 -11.38
CA LEU A 50 2.94 -22.67 -11.40
C LEU A 50 3.93 -22.43 -12.55
N TYR A 51 4.67 -23.47 -12.95
CA TYR A 51 5.68 -23.39 -14.02
C TYR A 51 5.13 -23.69 -15.42
N GLN A 52 3.89 -24.16 -15.50
CA GLN A 52 3.18 -24.46 -16.76
C GLN A 52 2.38 -23.26 -17.28
N THR A 53 2.12 -22.23 -16.46
CA THR A 53 1.39 -21.02 -16.89
C THR A 53 2.29 -19.99 -17.59
N PRO A 54 1.77 -19.20 -18.56
CA PRO A 54 2.58 -18.21 -19.28
C PRO A 54 2.96 -16.97 -18.47
N SER A 55 2.13 -16.58 -17.48
CA SER A 55 2.24 -15.34 -16.72
C SER A 55 3.13 -15.47 -15.47
N ARG A 56 3.16 -16.67 -14.87
CA ARG A 56 3.89 -16.99 -13.64
C ARG A 56 3.62 -16.03 -12.47
N ILE A 57 2.39 -15.53 -12.40
CA ILE A 57 1.87 -14.78 -11.26
C ILE A 57 1.34 -15.82 -10.28
N PRO A 58 1.85 -15.92 -9.05
CA PRO A 58 1.41 -16.95 -8.12
C PRO A 58 0.09 -16.60 -7.42
N GLY A 59 -0.40 -17.53 -6.62
CA GLY A 59 -1.59 -17.45 -5.79
C GLY A 59 -2.86 -17.87 -6.51
N HIS A 60 -3.79 -18.41 -5.72
CA HIS A 60 -5.11 -18.86 -6.17
C HIS A 60 -6.27 -18.28 -5.37
N GLU A 61 -6.04 -17.50 -4.30
CA GLU A 61 -7.13 -16.98 -3.45
C GLU A 61 -7.07 -15.46 -3.24
N ILE A 62 -8.20 -14.79 -3.36
CA ILE A 62 -8.34 -13.33 -3.32
C ILE A 62 -9.52 -12.86 -2.47
N SER A 63 -9.46 -11.60 -2.09
CA SER A 63 -10.64 -10.75 -1.95
C SER A 63 -10.41 -9.38 -2.59
N GLY A 64 -11.45 -8.83 -3.20
CA GLY A 64 -11.41 -7.57 -3.93
C GLY A 64 -12.81 -7.06 -4.27
N VAL A 65 -12.90 -6.25 -5.31
CA VAL A 65 -14.15 -5.68 -5.83
C VAL A 65 -14.20 -5.90 -7.34
N ILE A 66 -15.36 -6.26 -7.89
CA ILE A 66 -15.51 -6.46 -9.33
C ILE A 66 -15.31 -5.13 -10.07
N SER A 67 -14.37 -5.10 -11.01
CA SER A 67 -13.98 -3.94 -11.82
C SER A 67 -14.56 -3.95 -13.23
N ALA A 68 -14.84 -5.13 -13.79
CA ALA A 68 -15.48 -5.31 -15.10
C ALA A 68 -16.00 -6.75 -15.24
N VAL A 69 -16.85 -7.00 -16.23
CA VAL A 69 -17.33 -8.33 -16.63
C VAL A 69 -17.15 -8.51 -18.15
N GLY A 70 -17.08 -9.76 -18.60
CA GLY A 70 -16.90 -10.12 -20.01
C GLY A 70 -18.13 -9.82 -20.88
N PRO A 71 -17.98 -9.72 -22.22
CA PRO A 71 -19.04 -9.24 -23.11
C PRO A 71 -20.31 -10.10 -23.21
N ILE A 72 -20.27 -11.35 -22.76
CA ILE A 72 -21.44 -12.26 -22.71
C ILE A 72 -21.72 -12.75 -21.28
N TYR A 73 -21.20 -12.07 -20.26
CA TYR A 73 -21.49 -12.38 -18.87
C TYR A 73 -22.95 -12.05 -18.52
N ASP A 74 -23.73 -13.06 -18.14
CA ASP A 74 -25.15 -12.97 -17.76
C ASP A 74 -25.43 -13.42 -16.30
N GLY A 75 -24.36 -13.60 -15.51
CA GLY A 75 -24.44 -14.13 -14.14
C GLY A 75 -24.85 -13.12 -13.06
N PRO A 76 -24.92 -13.56 -11.79
CA PRO A 76 -25.55 -12.81 -10.69
C PRO A 76 -24.65 -11.76 -10.01
N PHE A 77 -23.46 -11.47 -10.54
CA PHE A 77 -22.50 -10.55 -9.90
C PHE A 77 -22.44 -9.18 -10.61
N GLU A 78 -22.35 -8.10 -9.82
CA GLU A 78 -22.37 -6.71 -10.32
C GLU A 78 -21.00 -6.02 -10.22
N ILE A 79 -20.73 -5.07 -11.12
CA ILE A 79 -19.54 -4.20 -11.02
C ILE A 79 -19.66 -3.35 -9.74
N GLY A 80 -18.58 -3.24 -8.98
CA GLY A 80 -18.56 -2.60 -7.66
C GLY A 80 -18.91 -3.54 -6.49
N GLN A 81 -19.29 -4.80 -6.75
CA GLN A 81 -19.58 -5.78 -5.69
C GLN A 81 -18.30 -6.28 -5.01
N PRO A 82 -18.22 -6.27 -3.66
CA PRO A 82 -17.12 -6.91 -2.92
C PRO A 82 -17.22 -8.44 -2.99
N VAL A 83 -16.13 -9.09 -3.38
CA VAL A 83 -16.06 -10.55 -3.57
C VAL A 83 -14.81 -11.17 -2.93
N PHE A 84 -14.87 -12.48 -2.70
CA PHE A 84 -13.72 -13.33 -2.36
C PHE A 84 -13.85 -14.66 -3.09
N GLY A 85 -12.73 -15.34 -3.36
CA GLY A 85 -12.76 -16.52 -4.23
C GLY A 85 -11.46 -17.30 -4.29
N PHE A 86 -11.57 -18.52 -4.83
CA PHE A 86 -10.48 -19.43 -5.12
C PHE A 86 -10.51 -19.76 -6.62
N THR A 87 -9.47 -19.39 -7.36
CA THR A 87 -9.32 -19.76 -8.77
C THR A 87 -8.79 -21.18 -8.92
N GLU A 88 -9.14 -21.86 -10.02
CA GLU A 88 -8.66 -23.23 -10.28
C GLU A 88 -7.13 -23.34 -10.19
N ALA A 89 -6.64 -24.53 -9.78
CA ALA A 89 -5.22 -24.83 -9.59
C ALA A 89 -4.36 -24.66 -10.87
N ASN A 90 -4.99 -24.58 -12.05
CA ASN A 90 -4.36 -24.35 -13.35
C ASN A 90 -4.39 -22.88 -13.84
N ARG A 91 -5.07 -21.98 -13.11
CA ARG A 91 -5.26 -20.54 -13.42
C ARG A 91 -4.62 -19.64 -12.36
N CYS A 92 -3.43 -19.98 -11.84
CA CYS A 92 -2.71 -19.15 -10.88
C CYS A 92 -2.38 -17.77 -11.48
N GLU A 93 -3.09 -16.73 -11.05
CA GLU A 93 -2.80 -15.30 -11.36
C GLU A 93 -3.19 -14.35 -10.20
N CYS A 94 -3.45 -14.85 -8.98
CA CYS A 94 -4.15 -14.05 -7.97
C CYS A 94 -3.30 -13.00 -7.22
N GLN A 95 -1.97 -13.12 -7.16
CA GLN A 95 -1.11 -12.13 -6.51
C GLN A 95 -0.79 -10.93 -7.43
N ALA A 96 -1.84 -10.31 -7.96
CA ALA A 96 -1.83 -9.08 -8.74
C ALA A 96 -2.91 -8.10 -8.24
N ASP A 97 -2.82 -6.80 -8.57
CA ASP A 97 -3.90 -5.84 -8.25
C ASP A 97 -5.15 -5.97 -9.15
N TYR A 98 -5.08 -6.83 -10.16
CA TYR A 98 -6.21 -7.28 -10.96
C TYR A 98 -6.07 -8.77 -11.29
N ALA A 99 -7.15 -9.54 -11.10
CA ALA A 99 -7.21 -10.95 -11.44
C ALA A 99 -8.49 -11.25 -12.26
N ILE A 100 -8.41 -12.26 -13.14
CA ILE A 100 -9.57 -12.82 -13.83
C ILE A 100 -10.11 -13.99 -13.00
N CYS A 101 -11.44 -14.06 -12.88
CA CYS A 101 -12.15 -15.15 -12.22
C CYS A 101 -13.40 -15.54 -13.02
N LEU A 102 -13.91 -16.74 -12.80
CA LEU A 102 -15.20 -17.23 -13.28
C LEU A 102 -16.26 -17.18 -12.18
N ALA A 103 -17.54 -17.22 -12.56
CA ALA A 103 -18.66 -17.14 -11.61
C ALA A 103 -18.69 -18.28 -10.57
N ASN A 104 -18.12 -19.45 -10.87
CA ASN A 104 -18.00 -20.57 -9.93
C ASN A 104 -16.83 -20.44 -8.94
N GLU A 105 -15.91 -19.49 -9.14
CA GLU A 105 -14.70 -19.31 -8.32
C GLU A 105 -14.88 -18.28 -7.19
N ILE A 106 -15.77 -17.31 -7.39
CA ILE A 106 -15.99 -16.18 -6.46
C ILE A 106 -17.37 -16.23 -5.80
N ALA A 107 -17.49 -15.60 -4.64
CA ALA A 107 -18.75 -15.39 -3.91
C ALA A 107 -18.79 -13.99 -3.28
N PRO A 108 -19.98 -13.52 -2.82
CA PRO A 108 -20.10 -12.24 -2.14
C PRO A 108 -19.27 -12.22 -0.85
N LYS A 109 -18.39 -11.23 -0.69
CA LYS A 109 -17.51 -11.12 0.48
C LYS A 109 -18.33 -10.81 1.74
N PRO A 110 -18.16 -11.53 2.86
CA PRO A 110 -18.89 -11.22 4.09
C PRO A 110 -18.55 -9.81 4.60
N PRO A 111 -19.49 -8.85 4.68
CA PRO A 111 -19.27 -7.49 5.22
C PRO A 111 -18.78 -7.42 6.67
N SER A 112 -18.89 -8.49 7.48
CA SER A 112 -18.46 -8.51 8.89
C SER A 112 -16.94 -8.47 9.09
N ILE A 113 -16.16 -8.90 8.09
CA ILE A 113 -14.69 -9.03 8.12
C ILE A 113 -14.02 -8.10 7.09
N SER A 114 -12.69 -8.00 7.13
CA SER A 114 -11.90 -7.19 6.19
C SER A 114 -11.71 -7.87 4.81
N HIS A 115 -10.89 -7.30 3.92
CA HIS A 115 -10.46 -8.00 2.70
C HIS A 115 -9.30 -8.96 2.97
N GLU A 116 -8.41 -8.62 3.89
CA GLU A 116 -7.31 -9.48 4.37
C GLU A 116 -7.84 -10.76 5.03
N GLU A 117 -8.79 -10.62 5.97
CA GLU A 117 -9.48 -11.74 6.59
C GLU A 117 -10.21 -12.58 5.54
N ALA A 118 -10.88 -11.95 4.57
CA ALA A 118 -11.58 -12.65 3.50
C ALA A 118 -10.63 -13.35 2.50
N ALA A 119 -9.47 -12.78 2.17
CA ALA A 119 -8.49 -13.38 1.25
C ALA A 119 -7.71 -14.55 1.85
N ALA A 120 -7.83 -14.78 3.17
CA ALA A 120 -7.18 -15.87 3.89
C ALA A 120 -8.05 -17.15 3.99
N LEU A 121 -9.28 -17.11 3.49
CA LEU A 121 -10.33 -18.11 3.73
C LEU A 121 -10.68 -19.04 2.56
N PRO A 122 -10.60 -18.69 1.26
CA PRO A 122 -11.19 -19.50 0.20
C PRO A 122 -10.64 -20.92 0.13
N ILE A 123 -9.31 -21.11 0.18
CA ILE A 123 -8.73 -22.47 0.19
C ILE A 123 -9.06 -23.18 1.52
N PRO A 124 -8.77 -22.62 2.71
CA PRO A 124 -9.12 -23.27 3.97
C PRO A 124 -10.59 -23.69 4.13
N VAL A 125 -11.53 -22.85 3.67
CA VAL A 125 -12.97 -23.13 3.71
C VAL A 125 -13.33 -24.26 2.77
N LEU A 126 -12.98 -24.16 1.49
CA LEU A 126 -13.37 -25.16 0.50
C LEU A 126 -12.73 -26.52 0.79
N THR A 127 -11.45 -26.55 1.15
CA THR A 127 -10.74 -27.80 1.48
C THR A 127 -11.34 -28.48 2.70
N ALA A 128 -11.64 -27.73 3.77
CA ALA A 128 -12.29 -28.28 4.95
C ALA A 128 -13.73 -28.76 4.65
N TRP A 129 -14.48 -28.01 3.84
CA TRP A 129 -15.86 -28.34 3.50
C TRP A 129 -15.96 -29.61 2.64
N GLU A 130 -15.17 -29.70 1.57
CA GLU A 130 -15.14 -30.87 0.67
C GLU A 130 -14.67 -32.13 1.42
N ALA A 131 -13.63 -31.99 2.26
CA ALA A 131 -13.12 -33.08 3.10
C ALA A 131 -14.16 -33.64 4.07
N LEU A 132 -14.97 -32.78 4.71
CA LEU A 132 -15.98 -33.20 5.68
C LEU A 132 -17.27 -33.68 5.00
N ALA A 133 -17.76 -32.94 4.00
CA ALA A 133 -19.04 -33.21 3.35
C ALA A 133 -18.99 -34.44 2.43
N ASP A 134 -18.05 -34.47 1.50
CA ASP A 134 -18.11 -35.36 0.33
C ASP A 134 -17.25 -36.61 0.57
N HIS A 135 -15.99 -36.38 0.99
CA HIS A 135 -14.98 -37.43 1.20
C HIS A 135 -15.19 -38.15 2.54
N GLY A 136 -15.27 -37.38 3.62
CA GLY A 136 -15.55 -37.90 4.96
C GLY A 136 -16.97 -38.44 5.10
N ASN A 137 -17.94 -37.79 4.44
CA ASN A 137 -19.38 -38.02 4.62
C ASN A 137 -19.83 -37.80 6.08
N VAL A 138 -19.25 -36.80 6.76
CA VAL A 138 -19.46 -36.52 8.19
C VAL A 138 -20.93 -36.21 8.51
N LYS A 139 -21.41 -36.64 9.68
CA LYS A 139 -22.79 -36.48 10.18
C LYS A 139 -22.77 -36.13 11.67
N GLN A 140 -23.92 -35.68 12.17
CA GLN A 140 -24.10 -35.33 13.58
C GLN A 140 -23.73 -36.50 14.50
N GLY A 141 -22.94 -36.23 15.53
CA GLY A 141 -22.46 -37.24 16.50
C GLY A 141 -21.36 -38.17 16.00
N MET A 142 -20.87 -38.04 14.76
CA MET A 142 -19.62 -38.70 14.35
C MET A 142 -18.42 -38.06 15.06
N ARG A 143 -17.40 -38.87 15.38
CA ARG A 143 -16.16 -38.37 15.98
C ARG A 143 -15.09 -38.16 14.91
N VAL A 144 -14.61 -36.93 14.77
CA VAL A 144 -13.66 -36.52 13.72
C VAL A 144 -12.31 -36.18 14.35
N LEU A 145 -11.21 -36.75 13.83
CA LEU A 145 -9.86 -36.30 14.14
C LEU A 145 -9.40 -35.30 13.09
N VAL A 146 -9.00 -34.10 13.50
CA VAL A 146 -8.31 -33.14 12.65
C VAL A 146 -6.81 -33.16 13.01
N THR A 147 -5.96 -33.57 12.07
CA THR A 147 -4.50 -33.40 12.22
C THR A 147 -4.10 -31.98 11.82
N GLY A 148 -2.97 -31.49 12.35
CA GLY A 148 -2.49 -30.14 12.02
C GLY A 148 -3.49 -29.04 12.40
N ALA A 149 -4.31 -29.27 13.43
CA ALA A 149 -5.57 -28.55 13.64
C ALA A 149 -5.46 -27.04 13.85
N SER A 150 -4.27 -26.52 14.18
CA SER A 150 -4.00 -25.07 14.28
C SER A 150 -3.44 -24.43 13.00
N GLY A 151 -3.27 -25.20 11.93
CA GLY A 151 -3.08 -24.69 10.57
C GLY A 151 -4.37 -24.12 9.98
N ALA A 152 -4.27 -23.42 8.85
CA ALA A 152 -5.41 -22.71 8.25
C ALA A 152 -6.60 -23.63 7.92
N VAL A 153 -6.36 -24.73 7.18
CA VAL A 153 -7.39 -25.73 6.85
C VAL A 153 -7.94 -26.38 8.13
N GLY A 154 -7.05 -26.82 9.04
CA GLY A 154 -7.44 -27.47 10.29
C GLY A 154 -8.34 -26.60 11.17
N ALA A 155 -8.01 -25.31 11.34
CA ALA A 155 -8.76 -24.39 12.18
C ALA A 155 -10.15 -24.05 11.59
N VAL A 156 -10.32 -24.12 10.26
CA VAL A 156 -11.65 -24.03 9.64
C VAL A 156 -12.38 -25.38 9.75
N ALA A 157 -11.69 -26.52 9.60
CA ALA A 157 -12.27 -27.85 9.72
C ALA A 157 -12.84 -28.13 11.13
N VAL A 158 -12.16 -27.72 12.20
CA VAL A 158 -12.71 -27.82 13.58
C VAL A 158 -14.04 -27.08 13.70
N GLN A 159 -14.14 -25.89 13.10
CA GLN A 159 -15.35 -25.06 13.15
C GLN A 159 -16.46 -25.61 12.25
N LEU A 160 -16.18 -26.02 11.01
CA LEU A 160 -17.20 -26.59 10.13
C LEU A 160 -17.72 -27.94 10.68
N ALA A 161 -16.83 -28.82 11.13
CA ALA A 161 -17.21 -30.12 11.73
C ALA A 161 -18.17 -29.93 12.93
N THR A 162 -17.92 -28.95 13.80
CA THR A 162 -18.79 -28.68 14.96
C THR A 162 -20.06 -27.91 14.59
N GLN A 163 -19.94 -26.77 13.89
CA GLN A 163 -21.05 -25.84 13.67
C GLN A 163 -22.00 -26.27 12.54
N LEU A 164 -21.48 -26.89 11.47
CA LEU A 164 -22.28 -27.30 10.31
C LEU A 164 -22.71 -28.77 10.39
N PHE A 165 -21.79 -29.67 10.76
CA PHE A 165 -22.06 -31.11 10.77
C PHE A 165 -22.48 -31.65 12.15
N GLY A 166 -22.30 -30.90 13.24
CA GLY A 166 -22.63 -31.37 14.59
C GLY A 166 -21.78 -32.56 15.07
N ALA A 167 -20.54 -32.65 14.59
CA ALA A 167 -19.59 -33.71 14.90
C ALA A 167 -18.74 -33.41 16.15
N GLU A 168 -18.28 -34.46 16.83
CA GLU A 168 -17.36 -34.34 17.96
C GLU A 168 -15.92 -34.29 17.48
N VAL A 169 -15.23 -33.17 17.70
CA VAL A 169 -13.88 -32.97 17.15
C VAL A 169 -12.79 -33.24 18.20
N ALA A 170 -11.91 -34.19 17.87
CA ALA A 170 -10.59 -34.32 18.43
C ALA A 170 -9.59 -33.54 17.57
N ALA A 171 -8.77 -32.68 18.17
CA ALA A 171 -7.81 -31.84 17.47
C ALA A 171 -6.37 -32.16 17.90
N LEU A 172 -5.51 -32.48 16.93
CA LEU A 172 -4.12 -32.83 17.13
C LEU A 172 -3.21 -31.66 16.71
N ALA A 173 -2.61 -30.99 17.69
CA ALA A 173 -1.84 -29.75 17.52
C ALA A 173 -0.88 -29.49 18.69
N SER A 174 0.03 -28.52 18.56
CA SER A 174 0.94 -28.14 19.66
C SER A 174 0.16 -27.58 20.87
N PRO A 175 0.64 -27.76 22.13
CA PRO A 175 -0.04 -27.27 23.33
C PRO A 175 -0.37 -25.77 23.33
N PRO A 176 0.49 -24.85 22.81
CA PRO A 176 0.14 -23.43 22.70
C PRO A 176 -1.06 -23.14 21.78
N SER A 177 -1.53 -24.11 20.99
CA SER A 177 -2.72 -23.99 20.17
C SER A 177 -4.02 -24.45 20.86
N HIS A 178 -3.91 -25.17 21.98
CA HIS A 178 -5.02 -25.94 22.56
C HIS A 178 -6.16 -25.08 23.05
N ASP A 179 -5.89 -23.92 23.66
CA ASP A 179 -6.93 -23.01 24.15
C ASP A 179 -7.74 -22.38 23.01
N ASN A 180 -7.06 -21.91 21.97
CA ASN A 180 -7.72 -21.43 20.75
C ASN A 180 -8.55 -22.53 20.10
N LEU A 181 -8.04 -23.76 19.98
CA LEU A 181 -8.78 -24.89 19.40
C LEU A 181 -10.04 -25.24 20.19
N ARG A 182 -10.00 -25.14 21.53
CA ARG A 182 -11.17 -25.28 22.39
C ARG A 182 -12.21 -24.20 22.11
N GLU A 183 -11.76 -22.96 21.92
CA GLU A 183 -12.56 -21.81 21.49
C GLU A 183 -13.12 -21.91 20.05
N LEU A 184 -12.57 -22.79 19.22
CA LEU A 184 -13.09 -23.13 17.88
C LEU A 184 -14.04 -24.33 17.90
N GLY A 185 -14.23 -24.97 19.07
CA GLY A 185 -15.17 -26.08 19.28
C GLY A 185 -14.54 -27.46 19.46
N ALA A 186 -13.21 -27.61 19.44
CA ALA A 186 -12.57 -28.91 19.68
C ALA A 186 -12.86 -29.40 21.11
N ARG A 187 -13.45 -30.60 21.22
CA ARG A 187 -13.84 -31.23 22.49
C ARG A 187 -12.66 -31.95 23.14
N GLU A 188 -11.77 -32.52 22.32
CA GLU A 188 -10.59 -33.27 22.77
C GLU A 188 -9.32 -32.69 22.11
N LEU A 189 -8.23 -32.61 22.87
CA LEU A 189 -7.04 -31.85 22.51
C LEU A 189 -5.80 -32.70 22.80
N TYR A 190 -5.00 -32.96 21.76
CA TYR A 190 -3.84 -33.86 21.83
C TYR A 190 -2.57 -33.19 21.29
N ASP A 191 -1.42 -33.46 21.92
CA ASP A 191 -0.11 -33.02 21.40
C ASP A 191 0.45 -34.05 20.43
N TYR A 192 0.69 -33.64 19.18
CA TYR A 192 1.33 -34.48 18.15
C TYR A 192 2.76 -34.92 18.51
N ARG A 193 3.37 -34.26 19.51
CA ARG A 193 4.72 -34.57 20.03
C ARG A 193 4.73 -35.71 21.05
N ALA A 194 3.59 -36.06 21.64
CA ALA A 194 3.48 -37.22 22.51
C ALA A 194 3.68 -38.49 21.67
N THR A 195 4.58 -39.38 22.08
CA THR A 195 4.93 -40.57 21.27
C THR A 195 3.78 -41.59 21.16
N ASP A 196 2.76 -41.43 22.00
CA ASP A 196 1.61 -42.32 22.21
C ASP A 196 0.23 -41.67 21.92
N TRP A 197 0.16 -40.50 21.26
CA TRP A 197 -1.13 -39.86 20.96
C TRP A 197 -2.07 -40.78 20.16
N ASP A 198 -1.52 -41.60 19.25
CA ASP A 198 -2.24 -42.60 18.46
C ASP A 198 -2.58 -43.88 19.25
N VAL A 199 -2.27 -43.92 20.54
CA VAL A 199 -2.76 -44.90 21.52
C VAL A 199 -3.91 -44.33 22.35
N GLN A 200 -3.83 -43.03 22.67
CA GLN A 200 -4.86 -42.30 23.43
C GLN A 200 -6.12 -42.00 22.59
N ILE A 201 -6.00 -41.85 21.28
CA ILE A 201 -7.13 -41.68 20.35
C ILE A 201 -7.55 -43.04 19.77
N ARG A 202 -8.83 -43.42 19.94
CA ARG A 202 -9.46 -44.61 19.33
C ARG A 202 -10.86 -44.29 18.82
N ASN A 203 -11.39 -45.15 17.95
CA ASN A 203 -12.78 -45.11 17.46
C ASN A 203 -13.18 -43.79 16.78
N VAL A 204 -12.30 -43.21 15.98
CA VAL A 204 -12.60 -42.05 15.12
C VAL A 204 -13.39 -42.50 13.88
N ASP A 205 -14.49 -41.81 13.55
CA ASP A 205 -15.27 -42.08 12.33
C ASP A 205 -14.54 -41.59 11.06
N VAL A 206 -13.99 -40.37 11.12
CA VAL A 206 -13.25 -39.75 10.01
C VAL A 206 -11.99 -39.06 10.52
N VAL A 207 -10.84 -39.40 9.94
CA VAL A 207 -9.62 -38.59 10.02
C VAL A 207 -9.64 -37.60 8.87
N LEU A 208 -9.43 -36.32 9.18
CA LEU A 208 -9.02 -35.29 8.23
C LEU A 208 -7.57 -34.90 8.54
N ASP A 209 -6.67 -35.29 7.65
CA ASP A 209 -5.24 -35.04 7.76
C ASP A 209 -4.78 -33.87 6.87
N THR A 210 -4.00 -32.97 7.46
CA THR A 210 -3.35 -31.85 6.75
C THR A 210 -1.82 -31.84 6.99
N VAL A 211 -1.23 -32.98 7.37
CA VAL A 211 0.18 -33.08 7.81
C VAL A 211 0.96 -34.15 7.05
N GLY A 212 0.34 -35.27 6.69
CA GLY A 212 1.01 -36.34 5.96
C GLY A 212 2.05 -37.10 6.78
N GLY A 213 2.91 -37.86 6.08
CA GLY A 213 4.02 -38.62 6.66
C GLY A 213 3.64 -39.50 7.85
N ASP A 214 4.51 -39.57 8.86
CA ASP A 214 4.32 -40.38 10.07
C ASP A 214 3.01 -40.06 10.82
N VAL A 215 2.49 -38.83 10.73
CA VAL A 215 1.23 -38.42 11.38
C VAL A 215 0.04 -39.04 10.66
N LEU A 216 0.03 -39.03 9.33
CA LEU A 216 -0.97 -39.71 8.52
C LEU A 216 -0.91 -41.23 8.74
N THR A 217 0.27 -41.85 8.65
CA THR A 217 0.46 -43.29 8.91
C THR A 217 -0.02 -43.69 10.31
N LYS A 218 0.28 -42.90 11.35
CA LYS A 218 -0.27 -43.13 12.71
C LYS A 218 -1.78 -42.96 12.79
N ALA A 219 -2.38 -42.05 12.02
CA ALA A 219 -3.82 -41.82 12.07
C ALA A 219 -4.65 -43.02 11.56
N TRP A 220 -4.08 -43.91 10.74
CA TRP A 220 -4.70 -45.20 10.41
C TRP A 220 -4.91 -46.12 11.62
N ASN A 221 -4.20 -45.90 12.74
CA ASN A 221 -4.39 -46.68 13.98
C ASN A 221 -5.59 -46.19 14.82
N VAL A 222 -6.12 -44.99 14.56
CA VAL A 222 -7.14 -44.36 15.43
C VAL A 222 -8.56 -44.39 14.85
N VAL A 223 -8.66 -44.57 13.52
CA VAL A 223 -9.92 -44.69 12.77
C VAL A 223 -10.63 -46.02 13.07
N LYS A 224 -11.96 -46.03 13.01
CA LYS A 224 -12.78 -47.26 13.02
C LYS A 224 -12.44 -48.09 11.78
N SER A 225 -12.57 -49.41 11.87
CA SER A 225 -12.22 -50.32 10.76
C SER A 225 -13.08 -50.15 9.51
N ASP A 226 -14.23 -49.48 9.60
CA ASP A 226 -15.14 -49.06 8.52
C ASP A 226 -15.22 -47.53 8.33
N GLY A 227 -14.31 -46.78 8.96
CA GLY A 227 -14.27 -45.32 8.92
C GLY A 227 -13.62 -44.73 7.65
N GLY A 228 -13.23 -43.45 7.73
CA GLY A 228 -12.62 -42.70 6.63
C GLY A 228 -11.27 -42.06 6.99
N VAL A 229 -10.32 -42.05 6.06
CA VAL A 229 -9.06 -41.27 6.11
C VAL A 229 -8.98 -40.35 4.90
N VAL A 230 -9.23 -39.07 5.12
CA VAL A 230 -9.15 -38.00 4.11
C VAL A 230 -7.87 -37.23 4.36
N THR A 231 -7.02 -37.04 3.33
CA THR A 231 -5.79 -36.25 3.46
C THR A 231 -5.62 -35.25 2.33
N VAL A 232 -5.09 -34.07 2.68
CA VAL A 232 -4.77 -32.97 1.76
C VAL A 232 -3.32 -32.51 1.95
N ALA A 233 -2.46 -33.41 2.43
CA ALA A 233 -1.08 -33.12 2.78
C ALA A 233 -0.18 -32.86 1.55
N ASP A 234 0.80 -31.98 1.73
CA ASP A 234 1.88 -31.69 0.78
C ASP A 234 3.22 -31.91 1.52
N PRO A 235 4.13 -32.79 1.05
CA PRO A 235 4.03 -33.61 -0.17
C PRO A 235 2.92 -34.67 -0.10
N PRO A 236 2.28 -35.00 -1.23
CA PRO A 236 1.22 -36.00 -1.28
C PRO A 236 1.73 -37.41 -0.94
N PRO A 237 0.92 -38.26 -0.28
CA PRO A 237 1.30 -39.64 0.02
C PRO A 237 1.48 -40.49 -1.25
N PRO A 238 2.23 -41.60 -1.22
CA PRO A 238 2.53 -42.41 -2.41
C PRO A 238 1.29 -42.92 -3.17
N TRP A 239 0.21 -43.17 -2.43
CA TRP A 239 -1.08 -43.66 -2.94
C TRP A 239 -2.00 -42.54 -3.50
N ALA A 240 -1.61 -41.27 -3.35
CA ALA A 240 -2.37 -40.13 -3.85
C ALA A 240 -2.67 -40.23 -5.35
N PHE A 241 -3.83 -39.73 -5.78
CA PHE A 241 -4.33 -39.85 -7.16
C PHE A 241 -4.53 -41.30 -7.63
N GLY A 242 -4.69 -42.27 -6.71
CA GLY A 242 -4.95 -43.68 -7.04
C GLY A 242 -3.75 -44.44 -7.62
N ARG A 243 -2.52 -43.99 -7.34
CA ARG A 243 -1.28 -44.60 -7.88
C ARG A 243 -1.01 -46.01 -7.35
N CYS A 244 -1.42 -46.28 -6.12
CA CYS A 244 -1.35 -47.57 -5.44
C CYS A 244 -2.31 -47.58 -4.23
N GLU A 245 -2.50 -48.75 -3.61
CA GLU A 245 -3.17 -48.85 -2.30
C GLU A 245 -2.25 -48.37 -1.16
N PRO A 246 -2.79 -47.75 -0.09
CA PRO A 246 -2.04 -47.48 1.14
C PRO A 246 -1.57 -48.78 1.79
N THR A 247 -0.35 -48.82 2.31
CA THR A 247 0.19 -50.01 3.01
C THR A 247 -0.64 -50.36 4.24
N GLU A 248 -1.18 -49.34 4.91
CA GLU A 248 -2.03 -49.41 6.09
C GLU A 248 -3.42 -50.04 5.80
N SER A 249 -3.88 -49.96 4.54
CA SER A 249 -5.16 -50.56 4.11
C SER A 249 -5.12 -52.10 4.15
N ALA A 250 -3.93 -52.72 4.03
CA ALA A 250 -3.78 -54.17 4.07
C ALA A 250 -4.19 -54.78 5.43
N ALA A 251 -4.07 -54.01 6.52
CA ALA A 251 -4.57 -54.39 7.84
C ALA A 251 -6.04 -53.94 8.07
N ASN A 252 -6.49 -52.91 7.36
CA ASN A 252 -7.76 -52.21 7.59
C ASN A 252 -8.58 -52.05 6.30
N SER A 253 -8.80 -53.14 5.56
CA SER A 253 -9.30 -53.13 4.16
C SER A 253 -10.74 -52.67 3.94
N LYS A 254 -11.40 -52.18 4.99
CA LYS A 254 -12.73 -51.53 4.96
C LYS A 254 -12.67 -50.02 5.22
N VAL A 255 -11.51 -49.47 5.59
CA VAL A 255 -11.32 -48.03 5.77
C VAL A 255 -11.30 -47.36 4.41
N ARG A 256 -12.27 -46.46 4.20
CA ARG A 256 -12.32 -45.59 3.01
C ARG A 256 -11.15 -44.62 3.10
N HIS A 257 -10.43 -44.39 2.02
CA HIS A 257 -9.33 -43.43 2.01
C HIS A 257 -9.33 -42.61 0.73
N VAL A 258 -8.92 -41.35 0.82
CA VAL A 258 -8.82 -40.46 -0.34
C VAL A 258 -7.83 -39.33 -0.09
N TYR A 259 -7.06 -39.03 -1.13
CA TYR A 259 -6.32 -37.79 -1.29
C TYR A 259 -7.03 -37.00 -2.40
N PHE A 260 -7.26 -35.70 -2.17
CA PHE A 260 -7.90 -34.84 -3.16
C PHE A 260 -7.23 -33.46 -3.21
N VAL A 261 -7.41 -32.77 -4.33
CA VAL A 261 -7.12 -31.34 -4.48
C VAL A 261 -8.46 -30.63 -4.62
N VAL A 262 -8.66 -29.59 -3.81
CA VAL A 262 -9.93 -28.88 -3.68
C VAL A 262 -10.37 -28.23 -4.99
N SER A 263 -11.68 -28.26 -5.27
CA SER A 263 -12.28 -27.56 -6.42
C SER A 263 -12.99 -26.25 -6.01
N PRO A 264 -12.98 -25.20 -6.85
CA PRO A 264 -13.76 -23.98 -6.58
C PRO A 264 -15.26 -24.21 -6.46
N SER A 265 -15.90 -23.55 -5.49
CA SER A 265 -17.35 -23.59 -5.31
C SER A 265 -17.89 -22.28 -4.74
N SER A 266 -18.42 -21.43 -5.62
CA SER A 266 -19.15 -20.20 -5.28
C SER A 266 -20.26 -20.45 -4.26
N GLU A 267 -21.00 -21.55 -4.37
CA GLU A 267 -22.07 -21.92 -3.44
C GLU A 267 -21.56 -22.12 -2.00
N ARG A 268 -20.49 -22.91 -1.83
CA ARG A 268 -19.88 -23.17 -0.52
C ARG A 268 -19.23 -21.92 0.08
N LEU A 269 -18.60 -21.09 -0.75
CA LEU A 269 -18.09 -19.78 -0.32
C LEU A 269 -19.23 -18.82 0.06
N ALA A 270 -20.36 -18.84 -0.63
CA ALA A 270 -21.53 -18.01 -0.31
C ALA A 270 -22.24 -18.44 0.97
N GLU A 271 -22.30 -19.75 1.28
CA GLU A 271 -22.78 -20.23 2.58
C GLU A 271 -21.79 -19.91 3.71
N ALA A 272 -20.49 -20.18 3.52
CA ALA A 272 -19.48 -19.80 4.49
C ALA A 272 -19.49 -18.28 4.78
N SER A 273 -19.68 -17.45 3.75
CA SER A 273 -19.89 -15.99 3.88
C SER A 273 -21.01 -15.66 4.87
N ARG A 274 -22.20 -16.29 4.70
CA ARG A 274 -23.31 -16.17 5.66
C ARG A 274 -22.93 -16.63 7.07
N MET A 275 -22.15 -17.71 7.21
CA MET A 275 -21.68 -18.19 8.52
C MET A 275 -20.71 -17.21 9.21
N PHE A 276 -19.84 -16.52 8.47
CA PHE A 276 -18.94 -15.50 9.02
C PHE A 276 -19.69 -14.21 9.42
N ASP A 277 -20.68 -13.78 8.64
CA ASP A 277 -21.53 -12.63 8.99
C ASP A 277 -22.44 -12.92 10.19
N ALA A 278 -22.97 -14.13 10.30
CA ALA A 278 -23.74 -14.60 11.46
C ALA A 278 -22.87 -14.83 12.71
N GLY A 279 -21.53 -14.80 12.59
CA GLY A 279 -20.60 -15.06 13.68
C GLY A 279 -20.54 -16.53 14.14
N LEU A 280 -21.06 -17.46 13.34
CA LEU A 280 -21.02 -18.90 13.61
C LEU A 280 -19.60 -19.47 13.44
N VAL A 281 -18.82 -18.88 12.53
CA VAL A 281 -17.41 -19.22 12.28
C VAL A 281 -16.56 -17.97 12.48
N LYS A 282 -15.46 -18.10 13.22
CA LYS A 282 -14.44 -17.04 13.40
C LYS A 282 -13.50 -17.00 12.19
N PRO A 283 -13.15 -15.80 11.65
CA PRO A 283 -12.13 -15.69 10.62
C PRO A 283 -10.76 -16.15 11.14
N LEU A 284 -9.88 -16.56 10.22
CA LEU A 284 -8.51 -16.94 10.57
C LEU A 284 -7.66 -15.71 10.95
N PRO A 285 -6.71 -15.85 11.90
CA PRO A 285 -5.69 -14.82 12.13
C PRO A 285 -4.87 -14.57 10.86
N VAL A 286 -4.74 -13.31 10.47
CA VAL A 286 -4.02 -12.89 9.26
C VAL A 286 -2.80 -12.03 9.58
N MET A 287 -1.76 -12.15 8.75
CA MET A 287 -0.66 -11.18 8.68
C MET A 287 -0.69 -10.54 7.31
N GLY A 288 -1.09 -9.27 7.27
CA GLY A 288 -1.03 -8.44 6.07
C GLY A 288 0.38 -7.92 5.83
N PHE A 289 0.82 -7.99 4.58
CA PHE A 289 2.01 -7.34 4.06
C PHE A 289 1.60 -6.46 2.89
N SER A 290 2.20 -5.28 2.72
CA SER A 290 1.96 -4.48 1.50
C SER A 290 2.55 -5.19 0.27
N PHE A 291 2.08 -4.82 -0.93
CA PHE A 291 2.68 -5.30 -2.18
C PHE A 291 4.22 -5.11 -2.23
N SER A 292 4.72 -3.99 -1.70
CA SER A 292 6.16 -3.69 -1.56
C SER A 292 6.92 -4.70 -0.69
N GLU A 293 6.24 -5.40 0.20
CA GLU A 293 6.80 -6.35 1.16
C GLU A 293 6.53 -7.81 0.76
N ALA A 294 5.92 -8.08 -0.40
CA ALA A 294 5.49 -9.43 -0.76
C ALA A 294 6.63 -10.47 -0.76
N ILE A 295 7.87 -10.07 -1.04
CA ILE A 295 9.04 -10.97 -0.92
C ILE A 295 9.23 -11.43 0.54
N ALA A 296 9.09 -10.52 1.52
CA ALA A 296 9.11 -10.86 2.94
C ALA A 296 7.86 -11.66 3.34
N ALA A 297 6.70 -11.38 2.73
CA ALA A 297 5.48 -12.18 2.90
C ALA A 297 5.71 -13.64 2.48
N TRP A 298 6.34 -13.90 1.32
CA TRP A 298 6.71 -15.25 0.88
C TRP A 298 7.69 -15.96 1.82
N VAL A 299 8.72 -15.26 2.32
CA VAL A 299 9.63 -15.80 3.34
C VAL A 299 8.87 -16.17 4.61
N LYS A 300 7.99 -15.29 5.10
CA LYS A 300 7.14 -15.54 6.27
C LYS A 300 6.10 -16.64 6.04
N ALA A 301 5.61 -16.80 4.81
CA ALA A 301 4.67 -17.85 4.43
C ALA A 301 5.32 -19.23 4.46
N ARG A 302 6.62 -19.35 4.16
CA ARG A 302 7.40 -20.59 4.28
C ARG A 302 7.90 -20.86 5.71
N ALA A 303 7.79 -19.90 6.62
CA ALA A 303 8.15 -20.08 8.02
C ALA A 303 7.10 -20.91 8.80
N ARG A 304 7.56 -21.85 9.62
CA ARG A 304 6.73 -22.58 10.59
C ARG A 304 6.35 -21.69 11.78
N ASN A 305 5.27 -22.04 12.48
CA ASN A 305 4.74 -21.33 13.66
C ASN A 305 4.52 -19.81 13.43
N ARG A 306 4.10 -19.43 12.22
CA ARG A 306 4.06 -18.04 11.75
C ARG A 306 2.91 -17.17 12.31
N GLY A 307 2.09 -17.66 13.23
CA GLY A 307 1.03 -16.90 13.90
C GLY A 307 -0.27 -16.65 13.11
N GLY A 308 -0.24 -16.71 11.77
CA GLY A 308 -1.44 -16.56 10.94
C GLY A 308 -1.28 -16.99 9.48
N LYS A 309 -2.34 -16.85 8.68
CA LYS A 309 -2.28 -16.92 7.22
C LYS A 309 -1.67 -15.62 6.69
N VAL A 310 -0.71 -15.74 5.77
CA VAL A 310 -0.06 -14.58 5.14
C VAL A 310 -0.93 -14.11 3.98
N VAL A 311 -1.13 -12.79 3.88
CA VAL A 311 -1.83 -12.15 2.76
C VAL A 311 -1.06 -10.92 2.28
N ILE A 312 -1.10 -10.65 0.98
CA ILE A 312 -0.51 -9.47 0.35
C ILE A 312 -1.62 -8.47 0.02
N GLN A 313 -1.47 -7.24 0.49
CA GLN A 313 -2.38 -6.12 0.26
C GLN A 313 -2.00 -5.37 -1.02
N PHE A 314 -2.96 -5.25 -1.93
CA PHE A 314 -2.82 -4.53 -3.21
C PHE A 314 -3.49 -3.15 -3.19
N VAL A 315 -4.40 -2.91 -2.24
CA VAL A 315 -4.96 -1.60 -1.88
C VAL A 315 -4.58 -1.26 -0.44
N ALA A 316 -4.32 0.01 -0.14
CA ALA A 316 -3.96 0.46 1.21
C ALA A 316 -5.17 0.35 2.15
N SER A 317 -5.13 -0.56 3.13
CA SER A 317 -6.30 -0.85 3.95
C SER A 317 -6.42 0.07 5.17
N TYR A 318 -7.65 0.54 5.42
CA TYR A 318 -8.03 1.28 6.61
C TYR A 318 -8.59 0.30 7.65
N HIS A 319 -7.82 -0.04 8.68
CA HIS A 319 -8.26 -0.98 9.72
C HIS A 319 -9.51 -0.46 10.48
N ARG A 320 -10.67 -1.06 10.19
CA ARG A 320 -11.90 -0.86 11.00
C ARG A 320 -11.72 -1.48 12.38
N ARG A 321 -11.53 -0.66 13.42
CA ARG A 321 -11.63 -1.13 14.82
C ARG A 321 -13.08 -1.53 15.11
N ARG A 322 -13.34 -2.83 15.34
CA ARG A 322 -14.64 -3.33 15.83
C ARG A 322 -14.94 -2.72 17.21
N LEU A 323 -15.94 -1.84 17.29
CA LEU A 323 -16.49 -1.37 18.56
C LEU A 323 -17.45 -2.41 19.13
N PHE A 324 -16.97 -3.23 20.08
CA PHE A 324 -17.83 -4.11 20.85
C PHE A 324 -18.80 -3.29 21.73
N ARG A 325 -20.11 -3.35 21.41
CA ARG A 325 -21.17 -2.87 22.31
C ARG A 325 -21.43 -3.90 23.41
N GLY A 326 -20.59 -3.89 24.45
CA GLY A 326 -20.89 -4.58 25.70
C GLY A 326 -21.99 -3.84 26.46
N ALA A 327 -23.13 -4.49 26.71
CA ALA A 327 -24.24 -3.92 27.45
C ALA A 327 -24.18 -4.31 28.94
N PHE A 328 -24.06 -3.33 29.83
CA PHE A 328 -24.28 -3.52 31.27
C PHE A 328 -25.01 -2.32 31.89
N ALA A 329 -26.00 -2.62 32.72
CA ALA A 329 -26.75 -1.66 33.53
C ALA A 329 -26.07 -1.45 34.90
N PRO A 330 -26.34 -0.32 35.61
CA PRO A 330 -25.47 0.12 36.70
C PRO A 330 -25.85 -0.43 38.08
N GLN A 331 -24.85 -0.72 38.92
CA GLN A 331 -25.03 -0.82 40.39
C GLN A 331 -23.91 -0.14 41.19
N SER A 332 -24.32 0.26 42.40
CA SER A 332 -23.69 0.98 43.52
C SER A 332 -22.17 0.95 43.75
N ARG A 333 -21.69 2.15 44.14
CA ARG A 333 -20.46 2.49 44.89
C ARG A 333 -20.03 1.48 45.99
N SER A 334 -18.72 1.28 46.13
CA SER A 334 -17.99 1.41 47.40
C SER A 334 -16.47 1.54 47.17
N THR A 335 -15.79 2.38 47.96
CA THR A 335 -14.34 2.67 47.89
C THR A 335 -13.52 1.85 48.88
N VAL A 336 -12.27 1.50 48.54
CA VAL A 336 -11.03 1.77 49.33
C VAL A 336 -9.79 1.34 48.51
N HIS A 337 -8.63 1.98 48.77
CA HIS A 337 -7.36 1.78 48.06
C HIS A 337 -6.65 0.46 48.38
N LEU A 338 -5.80 0.01 47.44
CA LEU A 338 -4.39 -0.32 47.68
C LEU A 338 -3.63 -0.29 46.34
N ASP A 339 -2.45 0.35 46.31
CA ASP A 339 -1.75 0.69 45.07
C ASP A 339 -0.75 -0.39 44.59
N SER A 340 -0.71 -0.65 43.29
CA SER A 340 0.32 -1.43 42.56
C SER A 340 0.24 -1.15 41.04
N PRO A 341 1.33 -1.32 40.28
CA PRO A 341 1.53 -0.57 39.03
C PRO A 341 0.75 -1.07 37.81
N SER A 342 0.47 -0.15 36.90
CA SER A 342 -0.23 -0.41 35.63
C SER A 342 0.67 -1.08 34.58
N VAL A 343 0.23 -2.22 34.04
CA VAL A 343 0.81 -2.82 32.83
C VAL A 343 0.38 -1.98 31.61
N ASN A 344 1.34 -1.44 30.87
CA ASN A 344 1.11 -0.62 29.67
C ASN A 344 2.31 -0.69 28.72
N SER A 345 2.31 -1.66 27.80
CA SER A 345 3.28 -1.76 26.68
C SER A 345 2.69 -2.61 25.53
N ILE A 346 3.41 -2.70 24.40
CA ILE A 346 3.08 -3.53 23.23
C ILE A 346 1.79 -3.12 22.47
N LEU A 347 1.82 -1.95 21.82
CA LEU A 347 0.90 -1.63 20.70
C LEU A 347 1.56 -0.72 19.62
N GLY A 348 2.44 -1.31 18.81
CA GLY A 348 2.90 -0.78 17.52
C GLY A 348 2.76 -1.86 16.43
N TYR A 349 2.50 -1.55 15.16
CA TYR A 349 2.37 -0.26 14.49
C TYR A 349 1.00 -0.10 13.81
N THR A 350 0.51 1.14 13.75
CA THR A 350 -0.07 1.83 12.56
C THR A 350 -0.77 3.09 13.06
N ARG A 351 0.02 4.16 13.26
CA ARG A 351 -0.52 5.52 13.32
C ARG A 351 -0.20 6.17 11.98
N TYR A 352 -1.20 6.32 11.12
CA TYR A 352 -1.17 7.38 10.11
C TYR A 352 -0.81 8.68 10.83
N PHE A 353 0.27 9.36 10.43
CA PHE A 353 0.61 10.66 11.01
C PHE A 353 -0.45 11.68 10.59
N PRO A 354 -1.27 12.22 11.51
CA PRO A 354 -2.11 13.35 11.18
C PRO A 354 -1.21 14.55 10.91
N CYS A 355 -1.49 15.27 9.83
CA CYS A 355 -0.98 16.63 9.71
C CYS A 355 -1.65 17.49 10.79
N SER A 356 -0.85 18.25 11.55
CA SER A 356 -1.21 19.00 12.76
C SER A 356 -1.65 18.17 13.99
N ARG A 357 -1.18 18.60 15.17
CA ARG A 357 -2.00 18.64 16.40
C ARG A 357 -2.54 20.07 16.50
N TYR A 358 -3.77 20.21 17.00
CA TYR A 358 -4.59 21.42 16.96
C TYR A 358 -4.98 21.80 15.50
N SER A 359 -6.24 21.77 15.09
CA SER A 359 -7.49 21.77 15.89
C SER A 359 -8.01 20.38 16.30
N THR A 360 -8.48 20.25 17.54
CA THR A 360 -9.08 19.04 18.12
C THR A 360 -10.59 18.97 17.84
N THR A 361 -10.99 19.01 16.56
CA THR A 361 -12.41 19.15 16.15
C THR A 361 -12.84 18.28 14.95
N SER A 362 -12.00 17.35 14.46
CA SER A 362 -12.33 16.54 13.26
C SER A 362 -11.90 15.05 13.28
N LEU A 363 -11.20 14.57 14.31
CA LEU A 363 -10.88 13.13 14.44
C LEU A 363 -12.04 12.30 15.02
N ASP A 364 -13.01 12.95 15.68
CA ASP A 364 -14.20 12.30 16.26
C ASP A 364 -15.46 12.42 15.38
N LYS A 365 -15.35 12.96 14.15
CA LYS A 365 -16.49 13.04 13.23
C LYS A 365 -16.84 11.61 12.75
N PRO A 366 -18.08 11.13 12.95
CA PRO A 366 -18.47 9.80 12.50
C PRO A 366 -18.43 9.71 10.98
N ILE A 367 -17.96 8.58 10.45
CA ILE A 367 -17.92 8.28 9.01
C ILE A 367 -19.34 8.34 8.47
N ARG A 368 -19.61 9.25 7.52
CA ARG A 368 -20.95 9.48 6.96
C ARG A 368 -21.13 8.81 5.60
N TYR A 369 -20.06 8.62 4.85
CA TYR A 369 -20.08 8.16 3.47
C TYR A 369 -19.35 6.82 3.31
N ALA A 370 -19.73 6.05 2.29
CA ALA A 370 -19.01 4.85 1.92
C ALA A 370 -17.56 5.21 1.54
N TRP A 371 -16.60 4.36 1.96
CA TRP A 371 -15.20 4.58 1.61
C TRP A 371 -14.99 4.39 0.10
N VAL A 372 -14.43 5.41 -0.53
CA VAL A 372 -13.92 5.36 -1.91
C VAL A 372 -12.40 5.49 -1.84
N ASP A 373 -11.69 4.59 -2.51
CA ASP A 373 -10.23 4.59 -2.56
C ASP A 373 -9.70 5.62 -3.56
N GLY A 374 -8.57 6.26 -3.26
CA GLY A 374 -7.92 7.23 -4.16
C GLY A 374 -8.60 8.61 -4.30
N VAL A 375 -9.52 9.00 -3.41
CA VAL A 375 -10.22 10.30 -3.47
C VAL A 375 -10.06 11.14 -2.18
N GLU A 376 -10.57 12.37 -2.19
CA GLU A 376 -10.53 13.29 -1.06
C GLU A 376 -11.45 12.84 0.09
N ARG A 377 -11.21 13.40 1.29
CA ARG A 377 -11.98 13.04 2.49
C ARG A 377 -13.42 13.55 2.36
N LEU A 378 -14.35 12.64 2.07
CA LEU A 378 -15.76 12.96 1.84
C LEU A 378 -16.44 13.65 3.05
N GLU A 379 -15.96 13.43 4.28
CA GLU A 379 -16.41 14.13 5.48
C GLU A 379 -16.16 15.65 5.45
N MET A 380 -15.24 16.13 4.61
CA MET A 380 -14.91 17.55 4.43
C MET A 380 -15.83 18.25 3.40
N TYR A 381 -16.85 17.57 2.86
CA TYR A 381 -17.94 18.20 2.10
C TYR A 381 -19.02 18.73 3.06
N GLU A 382 -18.68 19.83 3.71
CA GLU A 382 -19.49 20.57 4.68
C GLU A 382 -19.17 22.08 4.55
N PRO A 383 -19.99 23.00 5.10
CA PRO A 383 -19.66 24.43 5.13
C PRO A 383 -18.28 24.70 5.74
N GLY A 384 -17.50 25.54 5.05
CA GLY A 384 -16.08 25.77 5.35
C GLY A 384 -15.12 24.80 4.62
N GLY A 385 -15.60 23.65 4.16
CA GLY A 385 -14.80 22.58 3.54
C GLY A 385 -14.61 22.70 2.02
N TYR A 386 -14.54 21.57 1.32
CA TYR A 386 -14.34 21.51 -0.14
C TYR A 386 -15.55 22.03 -0.92
N HIS A 387 -15.34 22.53 -2.13
CA HIS A 387 -16.44 22.80 -3.07
C HIS A 387 -16.85 21.50 -3.78
N PRO A 388 -18.15 21.13 -3.85
CA PRO A 388 -18.58 20.03 -4.71
C PRO A 388 -18.40 20.43 -6.18
N VAL A 389 -17.67 19.61 -6.94
CA VAL A 389 -17.39 19.78 -8.38
C VAL A 389 -17.63 18.44 -9.08
N MET A 390 -18.22 18.48 -10.26
CA MET A 390 -18.47 17.36 -11.17
C MET A 390 -17.72 17.55 -12.50
N VAL A 391 -17.63 16.49 -13.29
CA VAL A 391 -17.26 16.58 -14.72
C VAL A 391 -18.33 17.39 -15.47
N ASP A 392 -17.92 18.09 -16.54
CA ASP A 392 -18.72 19.01 -17.36
C ASP A 392 -19.27 20.27 -16.68
N ASP A 393 -19.01 20.49 -15.38
CA ASP A 393 -19.31 21.74 -14.67
C ASP A 393 -18.63 22.96 -15.33
N LEU A 394 -19.33 24.11 -15.38
CA LEU A 394 -18.80 25.35 -15.94
C LEU A 394 -18.38 26.34 -14.84
N LEU A 395 -17.14 26.23 -14.36
CA LEU A 395 -16.59 27.16 -13.37
C LEU A 395 -16.25 28.52 -14.01
N GLY A 396 -16.42 29.60 -13.23
CA GLY A 396 -16.07 30.97 -13.64
C GLY A 396 -16.82 31.50 -14.88
N SER A 397 -17.90 30.84 -15.33
CA SER A 397 -18.56 31.12 -16.62
C SER A 397 -17.60 31.08 -17.83
N ARG A 398 -16.60 30.18 -17.77
CA ARG A 398 -15.51 30.09 -18.75
C ARG A 398 -14.86 28.70 -18.86
N TYR A 399 -14.75 27.99 -17.75
CA TYR A 399 -13.91 26.79 -17.64
C TYR A 399 -14.77 25.54 -17.47
N ARG A 400 -14.76 24.66 -18.48
CA ARG A 400 -15.48 23.39 -18.44
C ARG A 400 -14.60 22.33 -17.80
N ILE A 401 -15.05 21.72 -16.70
CA ILE A 401 -14.32 20.62 -16.06
C ILE A 401 -14.30 19.41 -17.01
N VAL A 402 -13.11 18.90 -17.27
CA VAL A 402 -12.86 17.73 -18.14
C VAL A 402 -12.60 16.49 -17.27
N ASP A 403 -11.71 16.63 -16.28
CA ASP A 403 -11.31 15.56 -15.37
C ASP A 403 -10.66 16.14 -14.10
N LYS A 404 -10.14 15.30 -13.21
CA LYS A 404 -9.49 15.68 -11.95
C LYS A 404 -8.00 15.37 -11.99
N LEU A 405 -7.16 16.31 -11.54
CA LEU A 405 -5.70 16.15 -11.50
C LEU A 405 -5.17 15.77 -10.11
N GLY A 406 -5.93 16.04 -9.05
CA GLY A 406 -5.54 15.67 -7.69
C GLY A 406 -6.33 16.36 -6.58
N TYR A 407 -5.88 16.17 -5.35
CA TYR A 407 -6.45 16.77 -4.16
C TYR A 407 -5.42 16.83 -3.03
N GLY A 408 -5.63 17.75 -2.09
CA GLY A 408 -4.83 17.91 -0.87
C GLY A 408 -5.72 18.31 0.30
N GLY A 409 -5.14 18.52 1.48
CA GLY A 409 -5.88 18.81 2.71
C GLY A 409 -6.69 20.13 2.70
N TYR A 410 -6.42 21.02 1.74
CA TYR A 410 -7.00 22.37 1.65
C TYR A 410 -7.53 22.74 0.26
N SER A 411 -7.46 21.84 -0.74
CA SER A 411 -7.89 22.13 -2.11
C SER A 411 -8.11 20.85 -2.94
N THR A 412 -8.92 20.95 -3.98
CA THR A 412 -8.99 19.98 -5.09
C THR A 412 -8.43 20.61 -6.37
N VAL A 413 -7.79 19.83 -7.24
CA VAL A 413 -7.22 20.32 -8.51
C VAL A 413 -7.89 19.60 -9.67
N TRP A 414 -8.46 20.36 -10.60
CA TRP A 414 -9.25 19.87 -11.73
C TRP A 414 -8.59 20.26 -13.05
N LEU A 415 -8.69 19.37 -14.05
CA LEU A 415 -8.40 19.68 -15.44
C LEU A 415 -9.65 20.32 -16.04
N ALA A 416 -9.49 21.48 -16.68
CA ALA A 416 -10.58 22.16 -17.36
C ALA A 416 -10.15 22.65 -18.75
N HIS A 417 -11.11 22.78 -19.66
CA HIS A 417 -10.92 23.44 -20.93
C HIS A 417 -11.32 24.92 -20.82
N ASP A 418 -10.47 25.81 -21.32
CA ASP A 418 -10.72 27.24 -21.42
C ASP A 418 -11.43 27.54 -22.74
N ASP A 419 -12.77 27.50 -22.73
CA ASP A 419 -13.63 27.66 -23.92
C ASP A 419 -13.42 29.01 -24.66
N ARG A 420 -12.66 29.97 -24.08
CA ARG A 420 -12.29 31.25 -24.73
C ARG A 420 -10.90 31.25 -25.37
N LEU A 421 -9.98 30.40 -24.92
CA LEU A 421 -8.59 30.35 -25.42
C LEU A 421 -8.23 29.01 -26.09
N ALA A 422 -9.17 28.05 -26.16
CA ALA A 422 -9.00 26.74 -26.81
C ALA A 422 -7.73 26.01 -26.33
N ARG A 423 -7.65 25.81 -25.01
CA ARG A 423 -6.52 25.19 -24.31
C ARG A 423 -6.96 24.55 -23.00
N TYR A 424 -6.14 23.67 -22.46
CA TYR A 424 -6.36 23.09 -21.13
C TYR A 424 -5.71 23.92 -20.02
N VAL A 425 -6.34 23.92 -18.86
CA VAL A 425 -5.87 24.59 -17.64
C VAL A 425 -6.07 23.68 -16.43
N ALA A 426 -5.21 23.82 -15.42
CA ALA A 426 -5.46 23.29 -14.08
C ALA A 426 -6.17 24.35 -13.24
N ILE A 427 -7.22 23.96 -12.49
CA ILE A 427 -7.95 24.84 -11.57
C ILE A 427 -7.81 24.29 -10.16
N LYS A 428 -7.09 25.02 -9.31
CA LYS A 428 -6.97 24.72 -7.87
C LYS A 428 -8.12 25.40 -7.13
N VAL A 429 -9.09 24.61 -6.69
CA VAL A 429 -10.29 25.05 -5.95
C VAL A 429 -10.04 24.87 -4.46
N ASN A 430 -9.96 25.97 -3.70
CA ASN A 430 -9.62 25.95 -2.28
C ASN A 430 -10.83 25.68 -1.37
N VAL A 431 -10.58 25.21 -0.15
CA VAL A 431 -11.59 25.17 0.92
C VAL A 431 -11.91 26.58 1.44
N CYS A 432 -13.15 26.80 1.89
CA CYS A 432 -13.62 28.13 2.30
C CYS A 432 -12.99 28.62 3.62
N ASP A 433 -13.00 27.79 4.67
CA ASP A 433 -12.52 28.14 6.03
C ASP A 433 -11.05 27.75 6.28
N ALA A 434 -10.20 27.87 5.26
CA ALA A 434 -8.76 27.75 5.50
C ALA A 434 -8.28 28.92 6.39
N PRO A 435 -7.46 28.71 7.44
CA PRO A 435 -6.78 29.80 8.14
C PRO A 435 -5.67 30.49 7.31
N PHE A 436 -5.61 30.19 6.01
CA PHE A 436 -4.47 30.38 5.12
C PHE A 436 -4.79 30.79 3.65
N PRO A 437 -6.02 31.17 3.23
CA PRO A 437 -6.44 31.05 1.82
C PRO A 437 -5.66 31.94 0.85
N GLN A 438 -5.04 33.01 1.36
CA GLN A 438 -4.39 34.05 0.55
C GLN A 438 -2.90 33.77 0.31
N ARG A 439 -2.25 32.90 1.11
CA ARG A 439 -0.77 32.77 1.10
C ARG A 439 -0.19 32.32 -0.22
N GLU A 440 -0.88 31.45 -0.94
CA GLU A 440 -0.29 30.85 -2.14
C GLU A 440 -0.21 31.87 -3.28
N ALA A 441 -1.28 32.62 -3.53
CA ALA A 441 -1.27 33.74 -4.46
C ALA A 441 -0.38 34.90 -3.99
N GLU A 442 -0.40 35.25 -2.68
CA GLU A 442 0.50 36.25 -2.07
C GLU A 442 1.99 35.94 -2.28
N ILE A 443 2.35 34.67 -2.48
CA ILE A 443 3.74 34.23 -2.72
C ILE A 443 4.00 34.01 -4.22
N ILE A 444 3.09 33.37 -4.96
CA ILE A 444 3.27 33.12 -6.39
C ILE A 444 3.25 34.42 -7.19
N SER A 445 2.32 35.36 -6.95
CA SER A 445 2.22 36.58 -7.78
C SER A 445 3.48 37.45 -7.73
N PRO A 446 4.13 37.72 -6.57
CA PRO A 446 5.42 38.40 -6.55
C PRO A 446 6.56 37.65 -7.26
N LEU A 447 6.55 36.31 -7.26
CA LEU A 447 7.50 35.53 -8.05
C LEU A 447 7.22 35.73 -9.55
N SER A 448 5.99 35.48 -10.01
CA SER A 448 5.60 35.59 -11.43
C SER A 448 5.68 37.00 -12.02
N LEU A 449 5.65 38.07 -11.22
CA LEU A 449 5.70 39.46 -11.71
C LEU A 449 7.13 40.05 -11.84
N SER A 450 8.16 39.28 -11.49
CA SER A 450 9.48 39.83 -11.20
C SER A 450 10.54 39.51 -12.28
N LYS A 451 11.22 40.55 -12.79
CA LYS A 451 12.19 40.46 -13.92
C LYS A 451 13.20 39.30 -13.78
N PRO A 452 13.55 38.60 -14.88
CA PRO A 452 14.40 37.41 -14.84
C PRO A 452 15.78 37.69 -14.25
N ALA A 453 16.29 36.73 -13.47
CA ALA A 453 17.58 36.82 -12.81
C ALA A 453 18.70 36.57 -13.83
N ARG A 454 19.37 37.64 -14.28
CA ARG A 454 20.46 37.63 -15.29
C ARG A 454 21.74 36.87 -14.88
N THR A 455 21.73 36.12 -13.78
CA THR A 455 22.86 35.38 -13.22
C THR A 455 22.99 33.95 -13.72
N LEU A 456 21.99 33.42 -14.43
CA LEU A 456 21.97 32.09 -15.04
C LEU A 456 21.53 32.18 -16.50
N LYS A 457 21.97 31.24 -17.35
CA LYS A 457 21.55 31.14 -18.76
C LYS A 457 20.17 30.50 -18.95
N VAL A 458 19.66 29.82 -17.92
CA VAL A 458 18.32 29.20 -17.90
C VAL A 458 17.34 30.20 -17.33
N ASP A 459 16.18 30.39 -17.95
CA ASP A 459 15.18 31.28 -17.36
C ASP A 459 14.65 30.68 -16.04
N ALA A 460 14.93 31.41 -14.96
CA ALA A 460 14.53 31.08 -13.60
C ALA A 460 13.07 31.47 -13.31
N HIS A 461 12.47 32.37 -14.10
CA HIS A 461 11.04 32.69 -14.02
C HIS A 461 10.20 31.43 -14.28
N ASP A 462 10.63 30.64 -15.27
CA ASP A 462 10.00 29.41 -15.73
C ASP A 462 10.26 28.19 -14.83
N THR A 463 10.52 28.41 -13.54
CA THR A 463 10.78 27.38 -12.50
C THR A 463 9.69 27.29 -11.43
N VAL A 464 8.73 28.22 -11.47
CA VAL A 464 7.56 28.31 -10.58
C VAL A 464 6.30 28.48 -11.44
N PRO A 465 5.10 28.12 -10.97
CA PRO A 465 3.89 28.28 -11.76
C PRO A 465 3.52 29.76 -11.93
N MET A 466 2.70 30.03 -12.93
CA MET A 466 2.03 31.31 -13.15
C MET A 466 0.53 31.14 -12.90
N ILE A 467 -0.07 32.07 -12.16
CA ILE A 467 -1.53 32.23 -12.08
C ILE A 467 -1.99 32.95 -13.35
N LEU A 468 -2.85 32.29 -14.13
CA LEU A 468 -3.36 32.72 -15.44
C LEU A 468 -4.69 33.46 -15.35
N ASP A 469 -5.49 33.15 -14.32
CA ASP A 469 -6.76 33.79 -13.96
C ASP A 469 -7.06 33.47 -12.49
N GLU A 470 -7.87 34.31 -11.82
CA GLU A 470 -8.29 34.12 -10.43
C GLU A 470 -9.74 34.56 -10.26
N PHE A 471 -10.58 33.68 -9.71
CA PHE A 471 -12.00 33.96 -9.48
C PHE A 471 -12.53 33.23 -8.25
N ASN A 472 -13.70 33.64 -7.76
CA ASN A 472 -14.41 32.97 -6.67
C ASN A 472 -15.62 32.20 -7.20
N VAL A 473 -15.84 30.99 -6.70
CA VAL A 473 -17.07 30.21 -6.94
C VAL A 473 -17.92 30.22 -5.67
N GLN A 474 -19.19 30.57 -5.80
CA GLN A 474 -20.15 30.48 -4.71
C GLN A 474 -20.80 29.10 -4.69
N GLY A 475 -20.74 28.40 -3.55
CA GLY A 475 -21.28 27.06 -3.41
C GLY A 475 -22.06 26.81 -2.11
N PRO A 476 -22.60 25.60 -1.95
CA PRO A 476 -23.30 25.19 -0.73
C PRO A 476 -22.36 25.10 0.50
N ASN A 477 -21.05 25.10 0.29
CA ASN A 477 -20.03 25.02 1.34
C ASN A 477 -19.30 26.36 1.60
N GLY A 478 -19.71 27.45 0.94
CA GLY A 478 -19.13 28.78 1.12
C GLY A 478 -18.68 29.43 -0.18
N THR A 479 -17.69 30.31 -0.09
CA THR A 479 -17.08 31.03 -1.22
C THR A 479 -15.67 30.49 -1.42
N HIS A 480 -15.37 29.97 -2.60
CA HIS A 480 -14.15 29.22 -2.86
C HIS A 480 -13.28 29.96 -3.88
N THR A 481 -12.12 30.45 -3.46
CA THR A 481 -11.14 31.05 -4.36
C THR A 481 -10.49 29.97 -5.23
N CYS A 482 -10.48 30.23 -6.53
CA CYS A 482 -10.01 29.33 -7.57
C CYS A 482 -8.88 30.00 -8.36
N HIS A 483 -7.71 29.37 -8.38
CA HIS A 483 -6.57 29.84 -9.19
C HIS A 483 -6.42 28.96 -10.43
N VAL A 484 -6.31 29.61 -11.60
CA VAL A 484 -6.13 28.93 -12.89
C VAL A 484 -4.66 28.93 -13.26
N MET A 485 -4.13 27.77 -13.64
CA MET A 485 -2.70 27.52 -13.81
C MET A 485 -2.48 26.65 -15.06
N ALA A 486 -1.25 26.59 -15.58
CA ALA A 486 -0.91 25.64 -16.64
C ALA A 486 -0.98 24.19 -16.10
N PRO A 487 -1.53 23.21 -16.84
CA PRO A 487 -1.63 21.84 -16.37
C PRO A 487 -0.27 21.13 -16.44
N ALA A 488 -0.03 20.23 -15.47
CA ALA A 488 1.19 19.43 -15.37
C ALA A 488 0.94 18.01 -15.88
N GLN A 489 1.98 17.39 -16.45
CA GLN A 489 1.93 15.98 -16.87
C GLN A 489 2.02 15.03 -15.66
N GLY A 490 2.66 15.47 -14.58
CA GLY A 490 2.82 14.68 -13.36
C GLY A 490 4.12 15.02 -12.63
N ASN A 491 4.50 14.17 -11.68
CA ASN A 491 5.63 14.37 -10.78
C ASN A 491 6.69 13.24 -10.88
N PRO A 492 7.98 13.54 -10.60
CA PRO A 492 9.05 12.53 -10.59
C PRO A 492 8.83 11.37 -9.61
N LYS A 493 8.11 11.55 -8.48
CA LYS A 493 7.92 10.48 -7.49
C LYS A 493 7.12 9.30 -8.03
N GLU A 494 6.11 9.56 -8.86
CA GLU A 494 5.33 8.52 -9.53
C GLU A 494 6.13 7.88 -10.66
N ALA A 495 6.78 8.69 -11.49
CA ALA A 495 7.60 8.21 -12.61
C ALA A 495 8.75 7.28 -12.15
N SER A 496 9.37 7.57 -11.01
CA SER A 496 10.55 6.85 -10.49
C SER A 496 10.24 5.59 -9.67
N PHE A 497 8.97 5.18 -9.54
CA PHE A 497 8.58 4.12 -8.58
C PHE A 497 9.14 2.72 -8.91
N SER A 498 9.41 2.43 -10.18
CA SER A 498 9.93 1.12 -10.64
C SER A 498 10.96 1.20 -11.77
N ARG A 499 11.39 2.42 -12.14
CA ARG A 499 12.23 2.72 -13.31
C ARG A 499 13.20 3.84 -12.96
N LEU A 500 14.40 3.81 -13.53
CA LEU A 500 15.39 4.88 -13.39
C LEU A 500 15.19 5.94 -14.49
N PHE A 501 15.47 7.20 -14.18
CA PHE A 501 15.64 8.25 -15.19
C PHE A 501 16.97 8.02 -15.95
N PRO A 502 17.06 8.32 -17.26
CA PRO A 502 18.33 8.42 -17.96
C PRO A 502 19.26 9.40 -17.20
N ILE A 503 20.55 9.10 -17.09
CA ILE A 503 21.44 9.87 -16.20
C ILE A 503 21.53 11.37 -16.58
N GLN A 504 21.44 11.68 -17.87
CA GLN A 504 21.35 13.04 -18.40
C GLN A 504 20.09 13.77 -17.91
N VAL A 505 18.94 13.09 -17.90
CA VAL A 505 17.67 13.63 -17.40
C VAL A 505 17.73 13.79 -15.88
N ALA A 506 18.29 12.82 -15.15
CA ALA A 506 18.44 12.89 -13.69
C ALA A 506 19.31 14.08 -13.26
N ARG A 507 20.43 14.33 -13.96
CA ARG A 507 21.29 15.50 -13.80
C ARG A 507 20.52 16.81 -14.04
N ALA A 508 19.80 16.90 -15.15
CA ALA A 508 19.07 18.11 -15.53
C ALA A 508 17.85 18.41 -14.63
N LEU A 509 17.12 17.38 -14.17
CA LEU A 509 16.05 17.52 -13.17
C LEU A 509 16.59 18.09 -11.85
N ALA A 510 17.72 17.56 -11.36
CA ALA A 510 18.38 18.07 -10.17
C ALA A 510 18.90 19.51 -10.36
N ALA A 511 19.42 19.84 -11.54
CA ALA A 511 19.82 21.20 -11.91
C ALA A 511 18.65 22.19 -11.88
N LYS A 512 17.56 21.90 -12.61
CA LYS A 512 16.36 22.75 -12.68
C LYS A 512 15.71 22.92 -11.30
N MET A 513 15.66 21.87 -10.47
CA MET A 513 15.19 21.94 -9.08
C MET A 513 16.07 22.85 -8.21
N ALA A 514 17.40 22.74 -8.29
CA ALA A 514 18.28 23.62 -7.52
C ALA A 514 18.14 25.11 -7.93
N ILE A 515 17.91 25.38 -9.22
CA ILE A 515 17.62 26.73 -9.74
C ILE A 515 16.26 27.22 -9.23
N ALA A 516 15.23 26.37 -9.19
CA ALA A 516 13.91 26.72 -8.64
C ALA A 516 14.00 27.13 -7.15
N VAL A 517 14.75 26.37 -6.34
CA VAL A 517 14.95 26.68 -4.92
C VAL A 517 15.80 27.95 -4.74
N GLU A 518 16.77 28.23 -5.60
CA GLU A 518 17.47 29.51 -5.61
C GLU A 518 16.50 30.66 -5.88
N TYR A 519 15.71 30.56 -6.96
CA TYR A 519 14.80 31.61 -7.38
C TYR A 519 13.77 31.99 -6.30
N VAL A 520 13.23 31.01 -5.58
CA VAL A 520 12.34 31.25 -4.43
C VAL A 520 13.10 31.94 -3.29
N HIS A 521 14.34 31.52 -3.01
CA HIS A 521 15.17 32.09 -1.93
C HIS A 521 15.71 33.49 -2.25
N SER A 522 16.13 33.78 -3.48
CA SER A 522 16.63 35.09 -3.91
C SER A 522 15.52 36.15 -4.03
N ARG A 523 14.26 35.71 -3.97
CA ARG A 523 13.06 36.56 -3.78
C ARG A 523 12.62 36.72 -2.32
N GLY A 524 13.34 36.12 -1.37
CA GLY A 524 13.10 36.24 0.07
C GLY A 524 12.07 35.26 0.65
N PHE A 525 11.66 34.25 -0.11
CA PHE A 525 10.71 33.22 0.30
C PHE A 525 11.41 31.88 0.55
N VAL A 526 10.75 30.98 1.28
CA VAL A 526 11.14 29.57 1.45
C VAL A 526 9.89 28.71 1.23
N HIS A 527 10.00 27.70 0.38
CA HIS A 527 8.86 26.87 -0.05
C HIS A 527 8.20 26.06 1.08
N GLY A 528 8.96 25.71 2.13
CA GLY A 528 8.47 24.91 3.26
C GLY A 528 8.32 23.42 2.96
N ASP A 529 7.62 23.06 1.88
CA ASP A 529 7.27 21.66 1.56
C ASP A 529 7.84 21.13 0.23
N ILE A 530 9.17 21.22 0.06
CA ILE A 530 9.86 20.62 -1.10
C ILE A 530 9.87 19.09 -0.95
N HIS A 531 9.37 18.39 -1.97
CA HIS A 531 9.52 16.94 -2.18
C HIS A 531 9.05 16.52 -3.58
N LEU A 532 9.53 15.36 -4.07
CA LEU A 532 9.32 14.80 -5.43
C LEU A 532 7.86 14.66 -5.95
N ARG A 533 6.83 15.01 -5.16
CA ARG A 533 5.42 15.13 -5.60
C ARG A 533 5.03 16.55 -6.01
N ASN A 534 5.70 17.56 -5.43
CA ASN A 534 5.49 18.98 -5.66
C ASN A 534 6.38 19.52 -6.78
N ASP A 535 7.38 18.73 -7.17
CA ASP A 535 8.16 18.91 -8.39
C ASP A 535 7.27 18.42 -9.56
N LEU A 536 6.83 19.32 -10.43
CA LEU A 536 5.91 19.01 -11.54
C LEU A 536 6.59 19.26 -12.89
N VAL A 537 6.22 18.46 -13.90
CA VAL A 537 6.68 18.66 -15.29
C VAL A 537 5.52 19.20 -16.13
N LYS A 538 5.79 20.25 -16.92
CA LYS A 538 4.84 20.81 -17.90
C LYS A 538 4.38 19.75 -18.92
N LEU A 539 3.13 19.86 -19.38
CA LEU A 539 2.69 19.13 -20.57
C LEU A 539 3.37 19.70 -21.84
N PRO A 540 3.57 18.90 -22.90
CA PRO A 540 4.07 19.38 -24.18
C PRO A 540 3.03 20.32 -24.82
N SER A 541 3.49 21.32 -25.57
CA SER A 541 2.63 22.31 -26.24
C SER A 541 1.60 21.71 -27.20
N SER A 542 1.83 20.48 -27.69
CA SER A 542 0.89 19.73 -28.51
C SER A 542 -0.33 19.18 -27.76
N PHE A 543 -0.39 19.30 -26.43
CA PHE A 543 -1.53 18.86 -25.62
C PHE A 543 -2.78 19.72 -25.84
N ASP A 544 -2.62 21.04 -26.02
CA ASP A 544 -3.73 21.97 -26.27
C ASP A 544 -4.40 21.77 -27.64
N ASN A 545 -3.76 21.01 -28.55
CA ASN A 545 -4.35 20.65 -29.85
C ASN A 545 -5.35 19.49 -29.79
N LEU A 546 -5.55 18.85 -28.63
CA LEU A 546 -6.46 17.71 -28.47
C LEU A 546 -7.91 18.19 -28.28
N SER A 547 -8.83 17.77 -29.14
CA SER A 547 -10.27 17.89 -28.84
C SER A 547 -10.65 17.08 -27.59
N ALA A 548 -11.80 17.37 -26.98
CA ALA A 548 -12.29 16.60 -25.84
C ALA A 548 -12.42 15.10 -26.16
N ASP A 549 -12.86 14.75 -27.37
CA ASP A 549 -12.95 13.36 -27.83
C ASP A 549 -11.56 12.73 -27.98
N GLN A 550 -10.60 13.42 -28.62
CA GLN A 550 -9.22 12.96 -28.76
C GLN A 550 -8.46 12.84 -27.43
N PHE A 551 -8.86 13.65 -26.44
CA PHE A 551 -8.38 13.53 -25.07
C PHE A 551 -8.93 12.26 -24.41
N ARG A 552 -10.24 12.01 -24.51
CA ARG A 552 -10.91 10.80 -23.98
C ARG A 552 -10.40 9.52 -24.64
N ASP A 553 -10.24 9.50 -25.96
CA ASP A 553 -9.64 8.40 -26.72
C ASP A 553 -8.22 8.04 -26.24
N ARG A 554 -7.47 9.04 -25.75
CA ARG A 554 -6.05 8.91 -25.38
C ARG A 554 -5.83 8.61 -23.90
N PHE A 555 -6.67 9.15 -23.02
CA PHE A 555 -6.48 9.12 -21.56
C PHE A 555 -7.59 8.37 -20.81
N GLY A 556 -8.71 8.09 -21.46
CA GLY A 556 -9.91 7.47 -20.88
C GLY A 556 -11.03 8.49 -20.63
N GLU A 557 -12.23 7.97 -20.37
CA GLU A 557 -13.28 8.74 -19.70
C GLU A 557 -12.99 8.83 -18.19
N PRO A 558 -13.39 9.91 -17.49
CA PRO A 558 -13.12 10.08 -16.05
C PRO A 558 -13.67 8.92 -15.20
N GLU A 559 -12.84 8.33 -14.32
CA GLU A 559 -13.26 7.26 -13.40
C GLU A 559 -14.04 7.87 -12.23
N THR A 560 -15.38 7.74 -12.24
CA THR A 560 -16.26 8.23 -11.17
C THR A 560 -16.85 7.09 -10.33
N VAL A 561 -17.08 7.36 -9.03
CA VAL A 561 -17.70 6.42 -8.09
C VAL A 561 -18.87 7.09 -7.37
N PRO A 562 -20.13 6.61 -7.51
CA PRO A 562 -21.28 7.21 -6.85
C PRO A 562 -21.14 7.26 -5.33
N ILE A 563 -21.23 8.47 -4.75
CA ILE A 563 -21.11 8.64 -3.30
C ILE A 563 -22.42 8.19 -2.65
N ARG A 564 -22.32 7.37 -1.61
CA ARG A 564 -23.46 6.84 -0.85
C ARG A 564 -23.25 7.10 0.63
N ARG A 565 -24.32 7.41 1.38
CA ARG A 565 -24.25 7.51 2.84
C ARG A 565 -24.27 6.13 3.48
N VAL A 566 -23.53 5.96 4.58
CA VAL A 566 -23.50 4.71 5.36
C VAL A 566 -24.85 4.42 6.03
N ASP A 567 -25.63 5.47 6.33
CA ASP A 567 -26.99 5.36 6.87
C ASP A 567 -28.09 5.22 5.81
N GLY A 568 -27.73 5.14 4.52
CA GLY A 568 -28.67 4.99 3.41
C GLY A 568 -29.52 6.23 3.09
N ALA A 569 -29.32 7.35 3.80
CA ALA A 569 -30.06 8.58 3.53
C ALA A 569 -29.61 9.28 2.23
N PRO A 570 -30.40 10.20 1.66
CA PRO A 570 -29.98 11.02 0.53
C PRO A 570 -28.73 11.88 0.82
N LEU A 571 -27.94 12.16 -0.21
CA LEU A 571 -26.83 13.10 -0.11
C LEU A 571 -27.34 14.53 0.15
N PRO A 572 -26.71 15.29 1.06
CA PRO A 572 -26.96 16.73 1.16
C PRO A 572 -26.29 17.45 -0.02
N ILE A 573 -26.84 18.62 -0.41
CA ILE A 573 -26.32 19.45 -1.51
C ILE A 573 -24.84 19.87 -1.35
N ASN A 574 -24.33 19.80 -0.12
CA ASN A 574 -22.94 20.04 0.26
C ASN A 574 -21.93 19.07 -0.36
N VAL A 575 -22.37 17.90 -0.86
CA VAL A 575 -21.52 16.79 -1.33
C VAL A 575 -21.78 16.58 -2.83
N PRO A 576 -20.74 16.32 -3.65
CA PRO A 576 -20.95 15.94 -5.05
C PRO A 576 -21.68 14.60 -5.14
N ARG A 577 -22.28 14.29 -6.30
CA ARG A 577 -23.02 13.03 -6.49
C ARG A 577 -22.09 11.82 -6.61
N GLU A 578 -20.90 12.05 -7.14
CA GLU A 578 -19.91 11.04 -7.44
C GLU A 578 -18.54 11.58 -7.04
N ALA A 579 -17.66 10.70 -6.59
CA ALA A 579 -16.26 11.01 -6.34
C ALA A 579 -15.48 10.68 -7.62
N VAL A 580 -14.89 11.69 -8.25
CA VAL A 580 -13.98 11.51 -9.40
C VAL A 580 -12.60 11.10 -8.86
N LEU A 581 -11.99 10.06 -9.41
CA LEU A 581 -10.62 9.66 -9.11
C LEU A 581 -9.63 10.52 -9.93
N PRO A 582 -8.44 10.88 -9.40
CA PRO A 582 -7.46 11.66 -10.15
C PRO A 582 -6.89 10.92 -11.38
N LEU A 583 -6.95 11.57 -12.53
CA LEU A 583 -6.36 11.12 -13.78
C LEU A 583 -4.83 11.07 -13.71
N HIS A 584 -4.24 9.99 -14.21
CA HIS A 584 -2.79 9.86 -14.33
C HIS A 584 -2.29 10.22 -15.73
N LEU A 585 -1.93 11.49 -15.94
CA LEU A 585 -1.27 11.98 -17.17
C LEU A 585 0.22 11.57 -17.28
N GLY A 586 0.76 10.91 -16.25
CA GLY A 586 2.18 10.65 -16.08
C GLY A 586 2.80 9.66 -17.07
N LYS A 587 4.13 9.63 -17.07
CA LYS A 587 4.97 8.72 -17.86
C LYS A 587 6.06 8.09 -17.01
N LYS A 588 6.66 6.99 -17.46
CA LYS A 588 7.63 6.23 -16.66
C LYS A 588 8.99 6.93 -16.70
N ALA A 589 9.83 6.82 -15.66
CA ALA A 589 11.08 7.59 -15.59
C ALA A 589 12.03 7.42 -16.80
N GLN A 590 12.05 6.25 -17.45
CA GLN A 590 12.88 6.03 -18.66
C GLN A 590 12.28 6.64 -19.96
N GLU A 591 11.06 7.17 -19.89
CA GLU A 591 10.35 7.86 -20.99
C GLU A 591 10.48 9.40 -20.88
N PHE A 592 11.16 9.92 -19.84
CA PHE A 592 11.44 11.35 -19.72
C PHE A 592 12.57 11.78 -20.67
N THR A 593 12.45 13.00 -21.20
CA THR A 593 13.38 13.64 -22.13
C THR A 593 14.15 14.80 -21.47
N MET A 594 15.00 15.48 -22.25
CA MET A 594 15.62 16.74 -21.83
C MET A 594 14.63 17.91 -21.78
N GLU A 595 13.59 17.89 -22.62
CA GLU A 595 12.49 18.85 -22.62
C GLU A 595 11.74 18.80 -21.29
N ASP A 596 11.45 17.59 -20.79
CA ASP A 596 10.80 17.37 -19.49
C ASP A 596 11.62 17.92 -18.32
N ALA A 597 12.95 17.78 -18.38
CA ALA A 597 13.85 18.29 -17.35
C ALA A 597 13.94 19.83 -17.35
N ARG A 598 13.76 20.48 -18.50
CA ARG A 598 13.64 21.95 -18.63
C ARG A 598 12.26 22.44 -18.21
N GLY A 599 11.23 21.67 -18.52
CA GLY A 599 9.82 21.92 -18.18
C GLY A 599 9.46 21.57 -16.75
N LEU A 600 10.41 21.18 -15.90
CA LEU A 600 10.19 20.99 -14.47
C LEU A 600 10.02 22.33 -13.76
N PHE A 601 9.00 22.44 -12.91
CA PHE A 601 8.75 23.57 -12.02
C PHE A 601 8.39 23.07 -10.61
N LEU A 602 8.65 23.89 -9.60
CA LEU A 602 8.29 23.64 -8.20
C LEU A 602 6.89 24.21 -7.93
N SER A 603 6.04 23.49 -7.20
CA SER A 603 4.61 23.81 -7.02
C SER A 603 4.09 23.51 -5.60
N ASP A 604 2.83 23.92 -5.33
CA ASP A 604 2.16 23.86 -4.01
C ASP A 604 2.84 24.72 -2.93
N PHE A 605 2.68 26.04 -3.08
CA PHE A 605 3.27 27.04 -2.18
C PHE A 605 2.43 27.28 -0.91
N GLY A 606 1.42 26.45 -0.61
CA GLY A 606 0.55 26.61 0.56
C GLY A 606 1.30 26.57 1.91
N GLU A 607 2.46 25.92 1.94
CA GLU A 607 3.36 25.85 3.10
C GLU A 607 4.53 26.84 3.06
N ALA A 608 4.60 27.68 2.02
CA ALA A 608 5.67 28.66 1.84
C ALA A 608 5.53 29.86 2.79
N PHE A 609 6.64 30.54 3.05
CA PHE A 609 6.70 31.72 3.90
C PHE A 609 7.94 32.58 3.61
N ALA A 610 7.86 33.89 3.89
CA ALA A 610 9.03 34.76 3.91
C ALA A 610 9.66 34.75 5.32
N PRO A 611 10.90 34.24 5.52
CA PRO A 611 11.51 34.15 6.85
C PRO A 611 11.69 35.50 7.55
N ALA A 612 11.92 36.57 6.77
CA ALA A 612 12.06 37.94 7.26
C ALA A 612 10.75 38.51 7.86
N ALA A 613 9.59 38.07 7.38
CA ALA A 613 8.28 38.49 7.88
C ALA A 613 7.70 37.53 8.93
N LYS A 614 8.07 36.24 8.89
CA LYS A 614 7.47 35.20 9.73
C LYS A 614 8.48 34.13 10.16
N ARG A 615 8.82 34.12 11.46
CA ARG A 615 9.55 33.01 12.08
C ARG A 615 8.67 31.75 12.13
N ARG A 616 9.04 30.72 11.36
CA ARG A 616 8.46 29.37 11.46
C ARG A 616 9.35 28.49 12.33
N LEU A 617 8.78 27.86 13.35
CA LEU A 617 9.48 26.95 14.27
C LEU A 617 9.21 25.50 13.83
N GLY A 618 10.14 24.58 14.08
CA GLY A 618 10.07 23.23 13.49
C GLY A 618 8.88 22.39 13.98
N ARG A 619 8.39 22.62 15.20
CA ARG A 619 7.12 22.03 15.67
C ARG A 619 5.89 22.43 14.84
N ASN A 620 5.98 23.54 14.10
CA ASN A 620 4.98 24.01 13.15
C ASN A 620 5.24 23.47 11.72
N CYS A 621 6.10 22.47 11.53
CA CYS A 621 6.32 21.80 10.25
C CYS A 621 5.24 20.72 10.04
N ASN A 622 4.57 20.77 8.90
CA ASN A 622 3.43 19.89 8.60
C ASN A 622 3.82 18.57 7.91
N LYS A 623 5.09 18.40 7.54
CA LYS A 623 5.66 17.13 7.01
C LYS A 623 5.50 15.96 7.99
N PRO A 624 5.38 14.70 7.50
CA PRO A 624 5.52 13.49 8.32
C PRO A 624 6.86 13.44 9.08
N VAL A 625 6.88 12.74 10.21
CA VAL A 625 8.02 12.71 11.14
C VAL A 625 9.31 12.14 10.51
N ALA A 626 9.22 11.19 9.58
CA ALA A 626 10.39 10.70 8.84
C ALA A 626 10.90 11.64 7.72
N LYS A 627 10.17 12.74 7.41
CA LYS A 627 10.49 13.68 6.30
C LYS A 627 10.91 15.07 6.78
N ARG A 628 10.70 15.31 8.08
CA ARG A 628 11.46 16.21 8.95
C ARG A 628 12.94 15.76 8.99
N ALA A 629 13.92 16.66 9.04
CA ALA A 629 15.33 16.26 9.18
C ALA A 629 15.64 15.81 10.61
N PRO A 630 16.85 15.26 10.88
CA PRO A 630 17.41 15.12 12.23
C PRO A 630 16.94 16.23 13.14
N GLU A 631 17.12 17.46 12.67
CA GLU A 631 16.78 18.56 13.49
C GLU A 631 15.29 18.87 13.54
N THR A 632 14.27 18.43 12.75
CA THR A 632 12.82 18.68 13.15
C THR A 632 12.30 17.74 14.22
N LEU A 633 13.09 16.74 14.58
CA LEU A 633 12.87 16.00 15.81
C LEU A 633 13.29 16.89 17.02
N PHE A 634 14.00 18.00 16.74
CA PHE A 634 14.49 19.05 17.64
C PHE A 634 14.39 20.51 17.03
N GLU A 635 13.47 20.78 16.05
CA GLU A 635 13.35 21.90 15.02
C GLU A 635 14.21 22.09 13.64
N GLY A 636 13.93 21.45 12.44
CA GLY A 636 14.41 21.76 11.01
C GLY A 636 14.47 20.62 9.87
N ILE A 637 14.66 20.85 8.54
CA ILE A 637 14.16 20.03 7.33
C ILE A 637 15.17 19.15 6.46
N ARG A 638 14.68 18.05 5.78
CA ARG A 638 15.39 16.93 5.05
C ARG A 638 15.10 16.78 3.53
N ILE A 639 15.98 16.06 2.79
CA ILE A 639 15.99 15.65 1.34
C ILE A 639 16.82 14.30 1.25
N LEU A 640 16.88 13.32 0.31
CA LEU A 640 16.34 12.90 -1.03
C LEU A 640 16.28 11.31 -1.13
N GLY A 641 15.98 10.73 -2.31
CA GLY A 641 16.32 9.33 -2.70
C GLY A 641 15.29 8.57 -3.59
N MET A 642 15.71 7.53 -4.35
CA MET A 642 14.79 6.64 -5.12
C MET A 642 14.12 5.60 -4.20
N LYS A 643 14.92 4.81 -3.48
CA LYS A 643 14.63 4.49 -2.08
C LYS A 643 15.10 5.72 -1.28
N SER A 644 14.31 6.19 -0.33
CA SER A 644 14.75 7.24 0.60
C SER A 644 15.98 6.72 1.36
N ILE A 645 17.02 7.55 1.48
CA ILE A 645 18.23 7.20 2.26
C ILE A 645 17.82 6.81 3.69
N PHE A 646 16.87 7.58 4.20
CA PHE A 646 16.15 7.42 5.47
C PHE A 646 15.06 6.34 5.35
N SER A 647 14.78 5.47 6.33
CA SER A 647 13.47 4.79 6.34
C SER A 647 12.33 5.81 6.54
N GLU A 648 11.12 5.44 6.11
CA GLU A 648 9.91 6.28 6.21
C GLU A 648 8.89 5.78 7.26
N SER A 649 9.13 4.62 7.89
CA SER A 649 8.11 3.84 8.61
C SER A 649 8.34 3.65 10.12
N GLU A 650 9.39 4.24 10.69
CA GLU A 650 9.93 3.85 12.01
C GLU A 650 9.57 4.80 13.19
N THR A 651 10.02 4.46 14.40
CA THR A 651 9.98 5.34 15.58
C THR A 651 10.88 6.57 15.41
N VAL A 652 10.67 7.60 16.24
CA VAL A 652 11.55 8.78 16.28
C VAL A 652 13.00 8.40 16.57
N ASP A 653 13.22 7.46 17.50
CA ASP A 653 14.55 7.01 17.90
C ASP A 653 15.26 6.24 16.79
N GLU A 654 14.54 5.37 16.09
CA GLU A 654 15.08 4.64 14.94
C GLU A 654 15.40 5.59 13.77
N ILE A 655 14.52 6.57 13.50
CA ILE A 655 14.78 7.63 12.52
C ILE A 655 16.05 8.43 12.88
N VAL A 656 16.34 8.68 14.17
CA VAL A 656 17.57 9.34 14.64
C VAL A 656 18.79 8.41 14.54
N ALA A 657 18.65 7.14 14.93
CA ALA A 657 19.72 6.15 14.86
C ALA A 657 20.20 5.92 13.42
N GLN A 658 19.29 5.77 12.45
CA GLN A 658 19.63 5.69 11.02
C GLN A 658 20.40 6.93 10.52
N GLN A 659 20.15 8.10 11.10
CA GLN A 659 20.87 9.32 10.74
C GLN A 659 22.26 9.37 11.35
N ILE A 660 22.43 8.84 12.56
CA ILE A 660 23.73 8.64 13.20
C ILE A 660 24.57 7.60 12.43
N ASP A 661 23.95 6.51 11.99
CA ASP A 661 24.56 5.44 11.18
C ASP A 661 25.07 6.01 9.83
N VAL A 662 24.19 6.64 9.04
CA VAL A 662 24.52 7.13 7.68
C VAL A 662 25.44 8.36 7.68
N LEU A 663 25.28 9.29 8.63
CA LEU A 663 26.00 10.58 8.65
C LEU A 663 27.21 10.61 9.59
N GLY A 664 27.38 9.56 10.39
CA GLY A 664 28.49 9.38 11.32
C GLY A 664 28.27 10.02 12.70
N LEU A 665 28.38 9.19 13.74
CA LEU A 665 28.33 9.59 15.15
C LEU A 665 29.26 10.78 15.55
N PRO A 666 30.45 11.00 14.95
CA PRO A 666 31.27 12.18 15.27
C PRO A 666 30.62 13.53 14.88
N GLY A 667 29.72 13.54 13.89
CA GLY A 667 29.00 14.75 13.47
C GLY A 667 27.77 15.09 14.33
N PHE A 668 27.28 14.15 15.15
CA PHE A 668 26.03 14.30 15.89
C PHE A 668 26.21 15.18 17.15
N PRO A 669 25.55 16.37 17.24
CA PRO A 669 25.83 17.36 18.28
C PRO A 669 25.66 16.86 19.72
N ALA A 670 26.61 17.16 20.60
CA ALA A 670 26.63 16.69 21.99
C ALA A 670 25.33 17.03 22.75
N ALA A 671 24.81 18.26 22.63
CA ALA A 671 23.56 18.66 23.30
C ALA A 671 22.31 17.91 22.79
N TRP A 672 22.29 17.50 21.51
CA TRP A 672 21.20 16.67 20.96
C TRP A 672 21.32 15.22 21.43
N ARG A 673 22.55 14.69 21.47
CA ARG A 673 22.87 13.38 22.04
C ARG A 673 22.47 13.28 23.50
N GLU A 674 22.88 14.25 24.32
CA GLU A 674 22.44 14.35 25.72
C GLU A 674 20.91 14.38 25.85
N THR A 675 20.21 15.12 24.99
CA THR A 675 18.73 15.19 25.03
C THR A 675 18.10 13.86 24.65
N TRP A 676 18.64 13.18 23.64
CA TRP A 676 18.16 11.89 23.14
C TRP A 676 18.44 10.73 24.13
N GLU A 677 19.62 10.73 24.75
CA GLU A 677 19.97 9.77 25.82
C GLU A 677 19.23 10.06 27.13
N ARG A 678 18.87 11.32 27.43
CA ARG A 678 18.16 11.72 28.66
C ARG A 678 16.65 11.49 28.59
N ASN A 679 16.04 11.52 27.42
CA ASN A 679 14.62 11.18 27.20
C ASN A 679 14.40 9.64 27.21
N ALA A 680 15.02 8.94 28.16
CA ALA A 680 14.99 7.47 28.30
C ALA A 680 14.13 6.97 29.47
N ALA A 681 13.46 7.87 30.20
CA ALA A 681 12.62 7.51 31.35
C ALA A 681 11.20 7.03 30.96
N ASP A 682 10.75 7.30 29.73
CA ASP A 682 9.35 7.13 29.28
C ASP A 682 9.24 6.42 27.90
N ALA A 683 10.07 5.41 27.61
CA ALA A 683 10.10 4.73 26.30
C ALA A 683 10.31 3.20 26.42
N ASP A 684 9.75 2.44 25.46
CA ASP A 684 9.88 0.97 25.38
C ASP A 684 11.35 0.53 25.33
N GLU A 685 11.69 -0.55 26.07
CA GLU A 685 13.07 -0.97 26.33
C GLU A 685 13.78 -1.69 25.15
N ASP A 686 13.04 -2.05 24.09
CA ASP A 686 13.47 -3.01 23.05
C ASP A 686 14.38 -2.46 21.93
N ILE A 687 14.70 -1.15 21.87
CA ILE A 687 15.53 -0.57 20.79
C ILE A 687 16.86 -0.01 21.33
N PRO A 688 18.03 -0.61 20.98
CA PRO A 688 19.34 -0.08 21.35
C PRO A 688 19.60 1.31 20.75
N ARG A 689 19.49 2.38 21.56
CA ARG A 689 19.83 3.77 21.20
C ARG A 689 21.34 4.06 21.05
N ARG A 690 22.16 3.02 20.84
CA ARG A 690 23.60 3.14 20.57
C ARG A 690 23.98 2.13 19.49
N PRO A 691 24.98 2.40 18.64
CA PRO A 691 25.52 1.40 17.73
C PRO A 691 26.18 0.26 18.53
N THR A 692 25.42 -0.79 18.82
CA THR A 692 25.91 -2.09 19.32
C THR A 692 25.92 -3.11 18.19
N GLY A 693 26.65 -4.22 18.34
CA GLY A 693 26.71 -5.28 17.32
C GLY A 693 25.40 -6.05 17.14
N ASP A 694 24.40 -5.77 17.98
CA ASP A 694 23.10 -6.43 18.05
C ASP A 694 22.01 -5.70 17.25
N ARG A 695 22.34 -4.52 16.69
CA ARG A 695 21.49 -3.66 15.87
C ARG A 695 21.81 -3.86 14.38
N GLU A 696 20.79 -3.95 13.52
CA GLU A 696 20.97 -3.82 12.07
C GLU A 696 21.27 -2.35 11.71
N THR A 697 22.55 -2.02 11.56
CA THR A 697 23.01 -0.64 11.27
C THR A 697 22.77 -0.25 9.82
N SER A 698 22.34 0.99 9.58
CA SER A 698 22.27 1.49 8.20
C SER A 698 23.67 1.66 7.58
N PRO A 699 23.83 1.41 6.26
CA PRO A 699 25.12 1.60 5.57
C PRO A 699 25.56 3.07 5.54
N SER A 700 26.86 3.30 5.37
CA SER A 700 27.40 4.67 5.17
C SER A 700 26.82 5.34 3.93
N LEU A 701 26.93 6.68 3.83
CA LEU A 701 26.43 7.43 2.67
C LEU A 701 27.00 6.94 1.33
N GLU A 702 28.27 6.56 1.33
CA GLU A 702 29.02 5.99 0.20
C GLU A 702 28.46 4.61 -0.21
N GLU A 703 28.29 3.71 0.76
CA GLU A 703 27.73 2.37 0.55
C GLU A 703 26.26 2.45 0.12
N ALA A 704 25.46 3.29 0.77
CA ALA A 704 24.06 3.53 0.41
C ALA A 704 23.91 4.06 -1.03
N PHE A 705 24.83 4.91 -1.50
CA PHE A 705 24.83 5.38 -2.88
C PHE A 705 25.19 4.25 -3.87
N GLU A 706 26.21 3.44 -3.57
CA GLU A 706 26.55 2.30 -4.42
C GLU A 706 25.41 1.26 -4.43
N GLU A 707 24.92 0.84 -3.26
CA GLU A 707 23.83 -0.14 -3.06
C GLU A 707 22.50 0.27 -3.71
N PHE A 708 22.02 1.49 -3.46
CA PHE A 708 20.65 1.89 -3.81
C PHE A 708 20.54 2.76 -5.07
N VAL A 709 21.66 3.28 -5.60
CA VAL A 709 21.67 4.06 -6.85
C VAL A 709 22.51 3.37 -7.92
N GLN A 710 23.80 3.15 -7.68
CA GLN A 710 24.73 2.74 -8.73
C GLN A 710 24.56 1.25 -9.14
N LYS A 711 24.37 0.35 -8.18
CA LYS A 711 24.07 -1.09 -8.35
C LYS A 711 22.83 -1.34 -9.21
N TYR A 712 21.83 -0.45 -9.13
CA TYR A 712 20.63 -0.49 -9.97
C TYR A 712 20.87 0.09 -11.36
N ARG A 713 21.64 1.19 -11.49
CA ARG A 713 22.06 1.75 -12.79
C ARG A 713 22.92 0.77 -13.59
N LYS A 714 23.85 0.07 -12.94
CA LYS A 714 24.69 -0.99 -13.54
C LYS A 714 23.87 -2.13 -14.17
N LYS A 715 22.66 -2.41 -13.66
CA LYS A 715 21.74 -3.43 -14.22
C LYS A 715 20.95 -2.93 -15.44
N GLN A 716 21.07 -1.66 -15.82
CA GLN A 716 20.29 -1.04 -16.91
C GLN A 716 21.17 -0.09 -17.73
N GLU A 717 22.23 -0.64 -18.35
CA GLU A 717 23.30 0.09 -19.07
C GLU A 717 22.81 1.28 -19.91
N ARG A 718 21.72 1.08 -20.67
CA ARG A 718 21.08 2.11 -21.53
C ARG A 718 20.63 3.40 -20.81
N LEU A 719 20.63 3.44 -19.48
CA LEU A 719 20.25 4.60 -18.66
C LEU A 719 21.45 5.32 -18.03
N GLY A 720 22.67 4.79 -18.19
CA GLY A 720 23.91 5.38 -17.71
C GLY A 720 24.17 5.24 -16.20
N THR A 721 25.45 5.13 -15.85
CA THR A 721 26.01 5.04 -14.50
C THR A 721 26.85 6.26 -14.18
N PHE A 722 26.97 6.62 -12.89
CA PHE A 722 27.87 7.69 -12.46
C PHE A 722 29.34 7.29 -12.67
N GLY A 723 30.19 8.22 -13.12
CA GLY A 723 31.65 8.01 -13.13
C GLY A 723 32.23 7.91 -11.70
N LYS A 724 33.47 7.44 -11.51
CA LYS A 724 34.08 7.40 -10.16
C LYS A 724 34.24 8.80 -9.58
N GLU A 725 34.69 9.72 -10.42
CA GLU A 725 34.93 11.13 -10.13
C GLU A 725 33.61 11.87 -9.88
N GLU A 726 32.55 11.48 -10.58
CA GLU A 726 31.19 11.99 -10.40
C GLU A 726 30.55 11.46 -9.12
N THR A 727 30.74 10.16 -8.82
CA THR A 727 30.27 9.51 -7.58
C THR A 727 30.87 10.19 -6.35
N SER A 728 32.18 10.49 -6.37
CA SER A 728 32.79 11.32 -5.31
C SER A 728 32.10 12.67 -5.22
N ALA A 729 31.98 13.40 -6.34
CA ALA A 729 31.44 14.76 -6.32
C ALA A 729 29.98 14.85 -5.86
N ILE A 730 29.12 13.89 -6.22
CA ILE A 730 27.72 13.87 -5.78
C ILE A 730 27.58 13.44 -4.32
N VAL A 731 28.39 12.48 -3.85
CA VAL A 731 28.42 12.10 -2.42
C VAL A 731 28.97 13.24 -1.56
N ASP A 732 30.00 13.96 -2.01
CA ASP A 732 30.53 15.15 -1.32
C ASP A 732 29.47 16.28 -1.23
N LEU A 733 28.70 16.50 -2.31
CA LEU A 733 27.54 17.41 -2.31
C LEU A 733 26.47 16.95 -1.30
N MET A 734 26.08 15.68 -1.34
CA MET A 734 25.10 15.10 -0.41
C MET A 734 25.56 15.25 1.05
N ARG A 735 26.83 14.97 1.35
CA ARG A 735 27.43 15.16 2.68
C ARG A 735 27.41 16.62 3.12
N GLY A 736 27.59 17.56 2.19
CA GLY A 736 27.46 19.00 2.44
C GLY A 736 26.02 19.47 2.71
N MET A 737 25.02 18.83 2.09
CA MET A 737 23.59 19.13 2.30
C MET A 737 23.01 18.45 3.55
N LEU A 738 23.49 17.25 3.91
CA LEU A 738 22.89 16.38 4.94
C LEU A 738 23.51 16.51 6.34
N LYS A 739 24.27 17.57 6.64
CA LYS A 739 24.82 17.78 7.99
C LYS A 739 23.72 17.95 9.05
N PHE A 740 24.00 17.58 10.29
CA PHE A 740 23.06 17.69 11.41
C PHE A 740 22.62 19.13 11.69
N ARG A 741 23.58 20.03 11.91
CA ARG A 741 23.34 21.46 12.18
C ARG A 741 22.92 22.21 10.91
N PRO A 742 21.84 23.03 10.93
CA PRO A 742 21.46 23.87 9.79
C PRO A 742 22.55 24.84 9.36
N GLU A 743 23.28 25.42 10.30
CA GLU A 743 24.31 26.44 10.03
C GLU A 743 25.56 25.89 9.33
N ASP A 744 25.80 24.58 9.38
CA ASP A 744 26.92 23.95 8.68
C ASP A 744 26.57 23.54 7.24
N ARG A 745 25.28 23.53 6.85
CA ARG A 745 24.83 23.02 5.54
C ARG A 745 25.16 23.98 4.41
N LEU A 746 25.40 23.41 3.23
CA LEU A 746 25.48 24.19 1.99
C LEU A 746 24.18 24.97 1.76
N THR A 747 24.29 26.29 1.59
CA THR A 747 23.22 27.12 1.06
C THR A 747 22.92 26.73 -0.39
N ILE A 748 21.74 27.06 -0.91
CA ILE A 748 21.38 26.72 -2.31
C ILE A 748 22.35 27.34 -3.34
N GLY A 749 22.91 28.52 -3.04
CA GLY A 749 23.94 29.16 -3.86
C GLY A 749 25.31 28.47 -3.80
N GLU A 750 25.60 27.69 -2.76
CA GLU A 750 26.79 26.82 -2.68
C GLU A 750 26.54 25.45 -3.29
N VAL A 751 25.32 24.91 -3.17
CA VAL A 751 24.87 23.72 -3.91
C VAL A 751 25.06 23.95 -5.42
N LEU A 752 24.55 25.06 -5.98
CA LEU A 752 24.71 25.40 -7.40
C LEU A 752 26.19 25.58 -7.83
N LYS A 753 27.07 26.01 -6.91
CA LYS A 753 28.52 26.15 -7.15
C LYS A 753 29.31 24.87 -6.86
N SER A 754 28.67 23.82 -6.35
CA SER A 754 29.35 22.57 -6.00
C SER A 754 29.95 21.89 -7.22
N ARG A 755 31.01 21.10 -6.99
CA ARG A 755 31.70 20.38 -8.06
C ARG A 755 30.75 19.54 -8.92
N TRP A 756 29.80 18.82 -8.31
CA TRP A 756 28.87 18.01 -9.08
C TRP A 756 27.94 18.85 -9.96
N MET A 757 27.41 19.94 -9.41
CA MET A 757 26.49 20.81 -10.15
C MET A 757 27.19 21.51 -11.31
N VAL A 758 28.40 22.03 -11.12
CA VAL A 758 29.16 22.74 -12.16
C VAL A 758 29.73 21.81 -13.23
N GLN A 759 30.17 20.59 -12.88
CA GLN A 759 30.83 19.68 -13.83
C GLN A 759 29.89 18.69 -14.53
N TRP A 760 28.70 18.38 -13.99
CA TRP A 760 27.76 17.41 -14.58
C TRP A 760 26.31 17.87 -14.65
N ALA A 761 25.76 18.56 -13.63
CA ALA A 761 24.32 18.85 -13.61
C ALA A 761 23.90 20.05 -14.47
N LEU A 762 24.55 21.21 -14.28
CA LEU A 762 24.26 22.44 -15.02
C LEU A 762 24.64 22.35 -16.50
N PRO A 763 25.83 21.82 -16.90
CA PRO A 763 26.15 21.65 -18.32
C PRO A 763 25.10 20.82 -19.05
N GLN A 764 24.57 19.78 -18.42
CA GLN A 764 23.58 18.91 -19.03
C GLN A 764 22.25 19.63 -19.33
N LEU A 765 21.87 20.62 -18.54
CA LEU A 765 20.69 21.47 -18.75
C LEU A 765 20.96 22.60 -19.77
N GLU A 766 22.20 23.07 -19.88
CA GLU A 766 22.62 24.11 -20.83
C GLU A 766 22.88 23.57 -22.26
N GLU A 767 23.55 22.43 -22.40
CA GLU A 767 24.02 21.86 -23.69
C GLU A 767 22.91 21.70 -24.72
N ALA A 768 21.75 21.21 -24.30
CA ALA A 768 20.60 21.03 -25.20
C ALA A 768 20.12 22.38 -25.77
N THR A 769 20.26 23.47 -25.02
CA THR A 769 19.66 24.78 -25.32
C THR A 769 20.44 25.56 -26.36
N ILE A 770 21.68 25.15 -26.65
CA ILE A 770 22.46 25.68 -27.77
C ILE A 770 21.90 25.15 -29.10
N LYS A 771 21.49 23.87 -29.15
CA LYS A 771 20.95 23.26 -30.39
C LYS A 771 19.61 23.83 -30.83
N ASP A 772 18.80 24.28 -29.87
CA ASP A 772 17.50 24.90 -30.18
C ASP A 772 17.66 26.35 -30.69
N VAL A 773 18.81 26.99 -30.43
CA VAL A 773 19.16 28.35 -30.92
C VAL A 773 19.94 28.30 -32.24
N GLU A 774 20.55 27.17 -32.60
CA GLU A 774 21.14 26.91 -33.92
C GLU A 774 20.11 26.38 -34.94
N ALA A 775 18.81 26.39 -34.60
CA ALA A 775 17.71 25.85 -35.39
C ALA A 775 16.57 26.86 -35.70
N GLU A 776 16.70 28.12 -35.27
CA GLU A 776 15.90 29.28 -35.72
C GLU A 776 16.67 30.13 -36.75
#